data_AF-A0A7V6ILJ8-F1
#
_entry.id   AF-A0A7V6ILJ8-F1
#
_cell.length_a   1.000
_cell.length_b   1.000
_cell.length_c   1.000
_cell.angle_alpha   90.00
_cell.angle_beta   90.00
_cell.angle_gamma   90.00
#
_symmetry.space_group_name_H-M   'P 1'
#
loop_
_entity.id
_entity.type
_entity.pdbx_description
1 polymer ?
#
loop_
_entity_poly.entity_id
_entity_poly.type
_entity_poly.pdbx_seq_one_letter_code
_entity_poly.pdbx_strand_id
1 'polypeptide(L)'
;MKKILIFFIFSLVPFITNAQIRLQTSGVVNTVCSGDGCSYVGPSILINEVMLSPMNNDGSIYGTGPGFSVGDNEGEWIELYNPNQCEPVDISCYFLGNNTNDGGTYGGGFSIPPGTIVPAQGFAVVRGPLAPPVPPALLVQNGGKTVEIVVNSRVCLGGGSRLWFPNAGGWFAFYDQNGVPQDGISWATQSNSCTSCSPCNPLMSDCGFTGTLPTYDQIPANYKNYIASNIGLGVSYRRSPDGGPWDYNFGATPTYGDCNTICNPPPVITCNGKAIVTVSGGVPPYTYRWNDPQYQTTDTAVGLCAGEYCVVVTDAMGSTATACYTVQDFKPTVTHPDMGLCYATQTIQLAGGTPAGGTYSGNGTQNNQFTIPGNQPSYPVIYTYTDANGCVNSDTFNVQVYPQPDFTFSYTDTICEGTDANLFLYSNSNEELVYSIQTNGTTIITGALDANQNVQHLLTPTVTTTYQIIFYTNNNCREDATFTIYVLPLPPLNLGNDTIICSDIFQPFILDATNQYDYYLWNDNSSGSTLTVTAEGTYYVTVGSNLGCETSDTITVVVPDYPNIQFSYPDTICQGDPVEFIVYSVGNTQTVSMNVYQNGNLFMSVNDIQPNGVSNYHFNPSVTTEYELQFFMHPHCVLDTSLTINVLVLAPLNLGNDTVICEDDFVEFELDATNLYDNYLWHDYSTSQTFTVTGEGDYSVVVSNHFGCELRDKLNVHILLPPCYCDIYAYNVFTPNGDNVNDLFIIETSEDIFYYDLNIYDRWGKRVFKTNDKKEFWDGNINGNPASDGVYFYTVYYKCTYGGNPDKIHEYHSSLTIIR
;
A
#
# COMPACT_ATOMS: atom_id res chain seq x y z
N MET A 1 -90.21 -76.67 -16.13
CA MET A 1 -91.05 -77.42 -15.18
C MET A 1 -90.57 -77.12 -13.76
N LYS A 2 -91.51 -76.73 -12.87
CA LYS A 2 -91.54 -76.88 -11.39
C LYS A 2 -90.29 -76.43 -10.58
N LYS A 3 -90.35 -75.80 -9.42
CA LYS A 3 -91.32 -75.04 -8.59
C LYS A 3 -90.54 -74.86 -7.26
N ILE A 4 -90.73 -73.73 -6.56
CA ILE A 4 -90.62 -73.56 -5.08
C ILE A 4 -89.18 -73.45 -4.49
N LEU A 5 -88.83 -72.68 -3.46
CA LEU A 5 -89.33 -71.50 -2.72
C LEU A 5 -88.38 -71.31 -1.48
N ILE A 6 -87.96 -70.06 -1.19
CA ILE A 6 -87.72 -69.42 0.15
C ILE A 6 -86.42 -69.68 1.01
N PHE A 7 -85.72 -68.55 1.28
CA PHE A 7 -85.08 -67.97 2.51
C PHE A 7 -84.03 -68.75 3.35
N PHE A 8 -83.01 -68.19 4.01
CA PHE A 8 -82.34 -66.86 4.12
C PHE A 8 -81.01 -67.06 4.93
N ILE A 9 -80.04 -66.13 4.78
CA ILE A 9 -78.83 -65.85 5.60
C ILE A 9 -77.68 -66.86 5.60
N PHE A 10 -76.51 -66.44 5.09
CA PHE A 10 -75.20 -66.84 5.63
C PHE A 10 -74.16 -65.71 5.51
N SER A 11 -73.42 -65.56 6.60
CA SER A 11 -72.31 -64.62 6.84
C SER A 11 -71.10 -64.88 5.95
N LEU A 12 -70.49 -63.82 5.43
CA LEU A 12 -69.20 -63.86 4.75
C LEU A 12 -68.06 -63.56 5.75
N VAL A 13 -67.08 -64.46 5.79
CA VAL A 13 -65.71 -64.19 6.22
C VAL A 13 -64.82 -64.56 5.03
N PRO A 14 -63.81 -63.75 4.67
CA PRO A 14 -62.68 -64.26 3.92
C PRO A 14 -61.33 -64.03 4.61
N PHE A 15 -60.49 -65.04 4.39
CA PHE A 15 -59.11 -65.23 4.80
C PHE A 15 -58.16 -64.17 4.23
N ILE A 16 -57.08 -63.88 4.97
CA ILE A 16 -55.90 -63.14 4.52
C ILE A 16 -54.78 -64.15 4.24
N THR A 17 -54.13 -64.07 3.07
CA THR A 17 -52.88 -64.79 2.76
C THR A 17 -51.72 -63.80 2.63
N ASN A 18 -50.61 -64.13 3.28
CA ASN A 18 -49.34 -63.41 3.30
C ASN A 18 -48.64 -63.40 1.93
N ALA A 19 -48.01 -62.27 1.59
CA ALA A 19 -46.96 -62.19 0.57
C ALA A 19 -45.77 -61.38 1.11
N GLN A 20 -44.59 -62.02 1.21
CA GLN A 20 -43.31 -61.36 1.42
C GLN A 20 -42.71 -60.97 0.06
N ILE A 21 -42.13 -59.77 -0.05
CA ILE A 21 -41.38 -59.31 -1.23
C ILE A 21 -39.95 -58.97 -0.82
N ARG A 22 -38.97 -59.47 -1.60
CA ARG A 22 -37.53 -59.18 -1.52
C ARG A 22 -37.18 -57.89 -2.26
N LEU A 23 -36.15 -57.21 -1.75
CA LEU A 23 -35.54 -55.97 -2.28
C LEU A 23 -34.49 -56.22 -3.37
N GLN A 24 -34.43 -55.31 -4.34
CA GLN A 24 -33.31 -55.10 -5.24
C GLN A 24 -32.96 -53.59 -5.23
N THR A 25 -31.72 -53.25 -4.95
CA THR A 25 -31.22 -51.87 -4.75
C THR A 25 -30.64 -51.30 -6.04
N SER A 26 -30.90 -50.02 -6.31
CA SER A 26 -30.13 -49.21 -7.26
C SER A 26 -30.27 -47.71 -6.97
N GLY A 27 -29.18 -47.08 -6.54
CA GLY A 27 -28.72 -45.81 -7.12
C GLY A 27 -29.13 -44.47 -6.49
N VAL A 28 -28.17 -43.92 -5.73
CA VAL A 28 -27.63 -42.54 -5.68
C VAL A 28 -28.41 -41.39 -5.01
N VAL A 29 -27.62 -40.69 -4.18
CA VAL A 29 -27.81 -39.60 -3.22
C VAL A 29 -27.82 -38.20 -3.89
N ASN A 30 -28.49 -37.21 -3.29
CA ASN A 30 -27.86 -35.90 -2.99
C ASN A 30 -28.58 -35.09 -1.88
N THR A 31 -27.76 -34.57 -0.97
CA THR A 31 -27.92 -33.53 0.07
C THR A 31 -28.06 -32.13 -0.59
N VAL A 32 -28.68 -31.07 -0.05
CA VAL A 32 -28.36 -30.20 1.10
C VAL A 32 -29.53 -29.19 1.26
N CYS A 33 -29.81 -28.64 2.47
CA CYS A 33 -30.27 -27.24 2.61
C CYS A 33 -30.02 -26.69 4.03
N SER A 34 -29.28 -25.57 4.06
CA SER A 34 -28.91 -24.69 5.17
C SER A 34 -29.99 -23.65 5.48
N GLY A 35 -30.26 -23.39 6.76
CA GLY A 35 -31.18 -22.33 7.21
C GLY A 35 -31.26 -22.28 8.73
N ASP A 36 -30.33 -21.54 9.34
CA ASP A 36 -30.14 -21.50 10.78
C ASP A 36 -31.31 -20.90 11.57
N GLY A 37 -31.72 -21.63 12.60
CA GLY A 37 -32.46 -21.17 13.77
C GLY A 37 -31.81 -21.79 15.01
N CYS A 38 -31.34 -20.92 15.92
CA CYS A 38 -30.72 -21.14 17.23
C CYS A 38 -30.50 -22.60 17.68
N SER A 39 -29.22 -22.96 17.79
CA SER A 39 -28.72 -24.18 18.43
C SER A 39 -29.16 -24.26 19.90
N TYR A 40 -30.23 -25.01 20.15
CA TYR A 40 -30.52 -25.59 21.45
C TYR A 40 -29.91 -26.99 21.48
N VAL A 41 -28.93 -27.20 22.34
CA VAL A 41 -28.19 -28.48 22.50
C VAL A 41 -28.78 -29.29 23.66
N GLY A 42 -30.10 -29.26 23.83
CA GLY A 42 -30.83 -30.09 24.79
C GLY A 42 -31.56 -31.23 24.08
N PRO A 43 -31.86 -32.33 24.78
CA PRO A 43 -32.41 -33.53 24.16
C PRO A 43 -33.87 -33.30 23.72
N SER A 44 -34.19 -33.59 22.46
CA SER A 44 -35.55 -33.40 21.92
C SER A 44 -36.49 -34.52 22.37
N ILE A 45 -37.70 -34.18 22.80
CA ILE A 45 -38.83 -35.12 22.99
C ILE A 45 -39.67 -35.13 21.72
N LEU A 46 -40.20 -36.28 21.32
CA LEU A 46 -41.05 -36.41 20.13
C LEU A 46 -42.50 -36.65 20.52
N ILE A 47 -43.45 -36.13 19.75
CA ILE A 47 -44.84 -36.59 19.84
C ILE A 47 -44.95 -37.93 19.10
N ASN A 48 -45.26 -39.00 19.84
CA ASN A 48 -45.33 -40.37 19.31
C ASN A 48 -46.73 -40.70 18.80
N GLU A 49 -47.74 -40.40 19.61
CA GLU A 49 -49.15 -40.69 19.31
C GLU A 49 -50.07 -39.66 19.97
N VAL A 50 -51.16 -39.35 19.27
CA VAL A 50 -52.25 -38.52 19.80
C VAL A 50 -53.55 -39.26 19.54
N MET A 51 -54.29 -39.52 20.61
CA MET A 51 -55.60 -40.15 20.54
C MET A 51 -56.68 -39.11 20.83
N LEU A 52 -57.65 -39.01 19.92
CA LEU A 52 -58.82 -38.14 20.03
C LEU A 52 -60.07 -39.02 19.98
N SER A 53 -61.04 -38.74 20.85
CA SER A 53 -62.32 -39.45 20.85
C SER A 53 -63.11 -39.15 19.56
N PRO A 54 -63.92 -40.11 19.05
CA PRO A 54 -64.61 -39.98 17.78
C PRO A 54 -65.95 -39.21 17.82
N MET A 55 -66.34 -38.56 18.92
CA MET A 55 -67.62 -37.84 18.97
C MET A 55 -67.48 -36.40 18.46
N ASN A 56 -68.52 -35.93 17.76
CA ASN A 56 -68.52 -34.57 17.23
C ASN A 56 -68.35 -33.55 18.37
N ASN A 57 -67.25 -32.78 18.33
CA ASN A 57 -66.95 -31.64 19.20
C ASN A 57 -66.44 -32.00 20.62
N ASP A 58 -65.84 -33.15 20.83
CA ASP A 58 -65.43 -33.61 22.17
C ASP A 58 -63.96 -33.36 22.53
N GLY A 59 -63.08 -33.08 21.55
CA GLY A 59 -61.64 -33.04 21.81
C GLY A 59 -61.25 -32.01 22.87
N SER A 60 -61.07 -32.44 24.11
CA SER A 60 -60.45 -31.64 25.18
C SER A 60 -59.87 -32.61 26.20
N ILE A 61 -58.62 -32.38 26.59
CA ILE A 61 -57.96 -33.16 27.63
C ILE A 61 -58.51 -32.79 29.03
N TYR A 62 -59.27 -31.67 29.18
CA TYR A 62 -59.94 -31.30 30.43
C TYR A 62 -61.17 -30.37 30.20
N GLY A 63 -62.35 -30.70 30.75
CA GLY A 63 -63.57 -29.90 30.60
C GLY A 63 -64.36 -29.67 31.90
N THR A 64 -64.38 -28.43 32.41
CA THR A 64 -65.48 -27.92 33.27
C THR A 64 -65.71 -26.43 33.04
N GLY A 65 -66.68 -26.08 32.19
CA GLY A 65 -67.17 -24.70 31.99
C GLY A 65 -68.70 -24.70 31.79
N PRO A 66 -69.44 -23.68 32.29
CA PRO A 66 -70.89 -23.69 32.26
C PRO A 66 -71.41 -23.44 30.82
N GLY A 67 -72.18 -24.38 30.28
CA GLY A 67 -72.87 -24.22 28.98
C GLY A 67 -72.46 -25.22 27.89
N PHE A 68 -71.48 -26.08 28.14
CA PHE A 68 -71.16 -27.22 27.28
C PHE A 68 -71.57 -28.51 27.97
N SER A 69 -72.37 -29.34 27.29
CA SER A 69 -72.64 -30.71 27.73
C SER A 69 -71.33 -31.50 27.65
N VAL A 70 -70.89 -31.95 28.83
CA VAL A 70 -69.80 -32.88 29.17
C VAL A 70 -69.29 -33.63 27.93
N GLY A 71 -68.08 -33.28 27.46
CA GLY A 71 -67.21 -34.32 26.90
C GLY A 71 -66.91 -35.25 28.06
N ASP A 72 -67.16 -36.53 27.89
CA ASP A 72 -67.06 -37.56 28.94
C ASP A 72 -65.62 -37.82 29.40
N ASN A 73 -64.61 -37.13 28.81
CA ASN A 73 -63.17 -37.34 29.02
C ASN A 73 -62.79 -38.82 28.79
N GLU A 74 -63.55 -39.58 27.99
CA GLU A 74 -63.34 -40.99 27.75
C GLU A 74 -62.36 -41.22 26.59
N GLY A 75 -61.07 -40.98 26.83
CA GLY A 75 -60.00 -41.60 26.03
C GLY A 75 -59.08 -40.66 25.25
N GLU A 76 -59.12 -39.35 25.47
CA GLU A 76 -58.16 -38.41 24.87
C GLU A 76 -56.82 -38.37 25.62
N TRP A 77 -55.72 -38.51 24.89
CA TRP A 77 -54.37 -38.44 25.43
C TRP A 77 -53.32 -38.10 24.37
N ILE A 78 -52.18 -37.60 24.84
CA ILE A 78 -50.97 -37.35 24.05
C ILE A 78 -49.86 -38.23 24.63
N GLU A 79 -49.21 -39.01 23.78
CA GLU A 79 -48.02 -39.76 24.14
C GLU A 79 -46.78 -39.10 23.53
N LEU A 80 -45.85 -38.78 24.41
CA LEU A 80 -44.53 -38.29 24.10
C LEU A 80 -43.55 -39.44 24.19
N TYR A 81 -42.57 -39.46 23.29
CA TYR A 81 -41.49 -40.44 23.28
C TYR A 81 -40.16 -39.74 23.39
N ASN A 82 -39.30 -40.25 24.28
CA ASN A 82 -37.92 -39.87 24.33
C ASN A 82 -37.12 -40.72 23.32
N PRO A 83 -36.71 -40.16 22.17
CA PRO A 83 -35.96 -40.91 21.17
C PRO A 83 -34.51 -41.19 21.60
N ASN A 84 -34.03 -40.52 22.65
CA ASN A 84 -32.67 -40.69 23.12
C ASN A 84 -32.52 -42.08 23.73
N GLN A 85 -31.55 -42.83 23.20
CA GLN A 85 -31.30 -44.22 23.58
C GLN A 85 -30.70 -44.35 24.98
N CYS A 86 -30.00 -43.30 25.43
CA CYS A 86 -29.15 -43.34 26.63
C CYS A 86 -29.52 -42.30 27.70
N GLU A 87 -30.04 -41.14 27.28
CA GLU A 87 -30.29 -40.01 28.19
C GLU A 87 -31.78 -39.81 28.47
N PRO A 88 -32.18 -39.64 29.73
CA PRO A 88 -33.52 -39.18 30.04
C PRO A 88 -33.71 -37.71 29.59
N VAL A 89 -34.93 -37.35 29.19
CA VAL A 89 -35.32 -35.97 28.88
C VAL A 89 -36.11 -35.41 30.05
N ASP A 90 -35.65 -34.31 30.63
CA ASP A 90 -36.45 -33.56 31.59
C ASP A 90 -37.43 -32.63 30.85
N ILE A 91 -38.73 -32.94 30.95
CA ILE A 91 -39.80 -32.13 30.35
C ILE A 91 -40.49 -31.23 31.38
N SER A 92 -39.97 -31.11 32.59
CA SER A 92 -40.50 -30.27 33.68
C SER A 92 -40.72 -28.79 33.29
N CYS A 93 -39.91 -28.29 32.37
CA CYS A 93 -39.96 -26.90 31.93
C CYS A 93 -40.87 -26.70 30.70
N TYR A 94 -41.55 -27.75 30.24
CA TYR A 94 -42.34 -27.70 29.02
C TYR A 94 -43.74 -27.17 29.33
N PHE A 95 -44.27 -26.38 28.41
CA PHE A 95 -45.61 -25.80 28.45
C PHE A 95 -46.45 -26.32 27.29
N LEU A 96 -47.69 -26.69 27.61
CA LEU A 96 -48.75 -27.09 26.67
C LEU A 96 -49.72 -25.91 26.46
N GLY A 97 -49.92 -25.48 25.20
CA GLY A 97 -50.80 -24.35 24.85
C GLY A 97 -51.23 -24.27 23.37
N ASN A 98 -52.15 -23.35 23.05
CA ASN A 98 -52.69 -23.08 21.70
C ASN A 98 -52.83 -21.55 21.48
N ASN A 99 -52.80 -21.08 20.24
CA ASN A 99 -52.95 -19.68 19.83
C ASN A 99 -54.04 -19.50 18.75
N THR A 100 -55.31 -19.28 19.14
CA THR A 100 -56.39 -18.89 18.23
C THR A 100 -57.18 -17.66 18.69
N ASN A 101 -57.63 -16.85 17.72
CA ASN A 101 -58.34 -15.57 17.90
C ASN A 101 -59.88 -15.72 17.84
N ASP A 102 -60.51 -16.33 18.85
CA ASP A 102 -61.99 -16.34 18.96
C ASP A 102 -62.47 -15.68 20.28
N GLY A 103 -62.10 -14.41 20.48
CA GLY A 103 -62.74 -13.46 21.40
C GLY A 103 -63.37 -14.02 22.70
N GLY A 104 -62.59 -14.12 23.78
CA GLY A 104 -63.14 -14.34 25.13
C GLY A 104 -62.10 -14.31 26.26
N THR A 105 -62.52 -13.82 27.42
CA THR A 105 -61.77 -13.34 28.62
C THR A 105 -61.05 -14.41 29.47
N TYR A 106 -60.65 -15.57 28.93
CA TYR A 106 -60.03 -16.63 29.72
C TYR A 106 -58.87 -17.26 28.94
N GLY A 107 -57.61 -17.09 29.36
CA GLY A 107 -56.42 -17.53 28.62
C GLY A 107 -55.37 -18.24 29.49
N GLY A 108 -54.46 -18.98 28.83
CA GLY A 108 -53.28 -19.66 29.42
C GLY A 108 -52.90 -21.11 29.00
N GLY A 109 -52.01 -21.79 29.74
CA GLY A 109 -51.46 -23.11 29.38
C GLY A 109 -51.30 -24.07 30.57
N PHE A 110 -50.93 -25.33 30.28
CA PHE A 110 -50.56 -26.32 31.31
C PHE A 110 -49.04 -26.47 31.33
N SER A 111 -48.43 -26.15 32.47
CA SER A 111 -47.01 -26.43 32.71
C SER A 111 -46.87 -27.87 33.16
N ILE A 112 -45.97 -28.61 32.52
CA ILE A 112 -45.65 -29.97 32.95
C ILE A 112 -45.04 -29.90 34.37
N PRO A 113 -45.43 -30.79 35.30
CA PRO A 113 -44.97 -30.70 36.68
C PRO A 113 -43.43 -30.76 36.80
N PRO A 114 -42.82 -30.00 37.72
CA PRO A 114 -41.39 -30.11 38.01
C PRO A 114 -40.98 -31.53 38.45
N GLY A 115 -39.82 -31.99 37.97
CA GLY A 115 -39.32 -33.35 38.18
C GLY A 115 -39.84 -34.40 37.19
N THR A 116 -40.55 -33.99 36.13
CA THR A 116 -41.06 -34.91 35.10
C THR A 116 -39.95 -35.28 34.13
N ILE A 117 -39.28 -36.41 34.41
CA ILE A 117 -38.16 -36.92 33.63
C ILE A 117 -38.62 -38.13 32.81
N VAL A 118 -38.64 -38.01 31.49
CA VAL A 118 -38.93 -39.12 30.57
C VAL A 118 -37.65 -39.94 30.38
N PRO A 119 -37.59 -41.19 30.87
CA PRO A 119 -36.40 -42.00 30.74
C PRO A 119 -36.02 -42.24 29.28
N ALA A 120 -34.74 -42.58 29.02
CA ALA A 120 -34.26 -42.92 27.70
C ALA A 120 -35.08 -44.05 27.06
N GLN A 121 -35.54 -43.85 25.82
CA GLN A 121 -36.50 -44.70 25.10
C GLN A 121 -37.85 -44.89 25.82
N GLY A 122 -38.14 -44.01 26.78
CA GLY A 122 -39.36 -44.01 27.55
C GLY A 122 -40.45 -43.15 26.92
N PHE A 123 -41.63 -43.27 27.50
CA PHE A 123 -42.80 -42.53 27.05
C PHE A 123 -43.33 -41.63 28.16
N ALA A 124 -43.98 -40.52 27.82
CA ALA A 124 -44.80 -39.76 28.75
C ALA A 124 -46.20 -39.63 28.19
N VAL A 125 -47.20 -40.11 28.93
CA VAL A 125 -48.60 -40.04 28.53
C VAL A 125 -49.27 -38.91 29.30
N VAL A 126 -49.67 -37.86 28.58
CA VAL A 126 -50.45 -36.74 29.10
C VAL A 126 -51.91 -37.00 28.79
N ARG A 127 -52.75 -37.16 29.82
CA ARG A 127 -54.16 -37.50 29.65
C ARG A 127 -55.09 -36.73 30.57
N GLY A 128 -56.37 -36.72 30.21
CA GLY A 128 -57.43 -36.18 31.04
C GLY A 128 -57.75 -37.06 32.26
N PRO A 129 -58.43 -36.51 33.27
CA PRO A 129 -58.67 -37.20 34.54
C PRO A 129 -59.67 -38.37 34.43
N LEU A 130 -60.55 -38.41 33.42
CA LEU A 130 -61.48 -39.53 33.21
C LEU A 130 -61.02 -40.52 32.12
N ALA A 131 -59.91 -40.23 31.42
CA ALA A 131 -59.31 -41.20 30.50
C ALA A 131 -58.77 -42.39 31.32
N PRO A 132 -58.96 -43.65 30.88
CA PRO A 132 -58.48 -44.81 31.61
C PRO A 132 -56.98 -44.71 31.93
N PRO A 133 -56.54 -45.06 33.16
CA PRO A 133 -55.13 -45.14 33.48
C PRO A 133 -54.42 -46.12 32.55
N VAL A 134 -53.18 -45.83 32.19
CA VAL A 134 -52.38 -46.74 31.36
C VAL A 134 -52.25 -48.09 32.10
N PRO A 135 -52.73 -49.22 31.53
CA PRO A 135 -52.66 -50.51 32.18
C PRO A 135 -51.21 -50.88 32.55
N PRO A 136 -50.94 -51.37 33.78
CA PRO A 136 -49.57 -51.69 34.20
C PRO A 136 -48.84 -52.70 33.30
N ALA A 137 -49.57 -53.55 32.58
CA ALA A 137 -49.02 -54.51 31.64
C ALA A 137 -48.52 -53.88 30.33
N LEU A 138 -49.12 -52.77 29.88
CA LEU A 138 -48.66 -52.00 28.71
C LEU A 138 -47.45 -51.13 29.06
N LEU A 139 -47.28 -50.76 30.34
CA LEU A 139 -46.05 -50.16 30.86
C LEU A 139 -44.84 -51.12 30.75
N VAL A 140 -45.05 -52.43 30.64
CA VAL A 140 -43.98 -53.46 30.64
C VAL A 140 -43.56 -53.90 29.23
N GLN A 141 -44.40 -53.74 28.19
CA GLN A 141 -44.03 -54.14 26.82
C GLN A 141 -42.97 -53.24 26.16
N ASN A 142 -42.79 -52.00 26.64
CA ASN A 142 -41.71 -51.07 26.25
C ASN A 142 -40.69 -50.83 27.38
N GLY A 143 -40.54 -51.77 28.33
CA GLY A 143 -39.44 -51.73 29.30
C GLY A 143 -39.67 -50.89 30.57
N GLY A 144 -40.92 -50.66 30.99
CA GLY A 144 -41.21 -50.09 32.33
C GLY A 144 -41.02 -48.57 32.46
N LYS A 145 -40.82 -47.88 31.34
CA LYS A 145 -40.25 -46.53 31.29
C LYS A 145 -41.27 -45.46 30.88
N THR A 146 -42.48 -45.52 31.45
CA THR A 146 -43.55 -44.57 31.10
C THR A 146 -43.90 -43.67 32.28
N VAL A 147 -43.96 -42.36 32.03
CA VAL A 147 -44.41 -41.34 32.99
C VAL A 147 -45.84 -40.96 32.66
N GLU A 148 -46.76 -41.10 33.60
CA GLU A 148 -48.17 -40.71 33.41
C GLU A 148 -48.42 -39.32 34.03
N ILE A 149 -48.96 -38.39 33.23
CA ILE A 149 -49.28 -37.01 33.65
C ILE A 149 -50.79 -36.83 33.50
N VAL A 150 -51.47 -36.67 34.62
CA VAL A 150 -52.92 -36.42 34.65
C VAL A 150 -53.18 -34.93 34.79
N VAL A 151 -53.82 -34.34 33.79
CA VAL A 151 -54.09 -32.89 33.74
C VAL A 151 -55.34 -32.57 34.55
N ASN A 152 -55.14 -32.06 35.77
CA ASN A 152 -56.22 -31.70 36.72
C ASN A 152 -56.58 -30.20 36.73
N SER A 153 -55.89 -29.37 35.94
CA SER A 153 -56.12 -27.94 35.80
C SER A 153 -56.50 -27.61 34.35
N ARG A 154 -57.09 -26.43 34.11
CA ARG A 154 -57.40 -25.99 32.74
C ARG A 154 -56.10 -25.90 31.93
N VAL A 155 -55.98 -26.65 30.84
CA VAL A 155 -55.09 -26.24 29.74
C VAL A 155 -55.76 -24.98 29.18
N CYS A 156 -55.22 -23.80 29.47
CA CYS A 156 -55.95 -22.54 29.30
C CYS A 156 -56.01 -22.07 27.80
N LEU A 157 -56.33 -22.98 26.88
CA LEU A 157 -56.69 -22.66 25.51
C LEU A 157 -57.75 -21.50 25.55
N GLY A 158 -57.55 -20.38 24.84
CA GLY A 158 -58.34 -19.14 24.98
C GLY A 158 -59.87 -19.25 24.84
N GLY A 159 -60.64 -18.24 25.25
CA GLY A 159 -62.10 -18.21 25.16
C GLY A 159 -62.62 -18.77 23.82
N GLY A 160 -63.39 -19.85 23.87
CA GLY A 160 -63.75 -20.64 22.69
C GLY A 160 -63.00 -21.97 22.55
N SER A 161 -62.15 -22.34 23.51
CA SER A 161 -61.33 -23.52 23.34
C SER A 161 -62.05 -24.84 23.46
N ARG A 162 -62.26 -25.33 22.26
CA ARG A 162 -62.69 -26.64 21.84
C ARG A 162 -61.48 -27.16 21.04
N LEU A 163 -60.99 -28.40 21.19
CA LEU A 163 -60.30 -29.00 20.04
C LEU A 163 -61.38 -29.29 19.00
N TRP A 164 -61.75 -28.27 18.21
CA TRP A 164 -62.69 -28.43 17.10
C TRP A 164 -61.91 -28.77 15.83
N PHE A 165 -61.99 -30.03 15.40
CA PHE A 165 -61.50 -30.51 14.11
C PHE A 165 -62.70 -30.86 13.20
N PRO A 166 -63.21 -29.90 12.41
CA PRO A 166 -63.74 -30.28 11.10
C PRO A 166 -63.60 -29.23 9.97
N ASN A 167 -62.93 -28.08 10.16
CA ASN A 167 -62.59 -27.13 9.09
C ASN A 167 -61.24 -26.43 9.39
N ALA A 168 -60.41 -26.18 8.37
CA ALA A 168 -58.98 -25.85 8.45
C ALA A 168 -58.55 -24.76 9.45
N GLY A 169 -57.37 -24.94 10.07
CA GLY A 169 -56.54 -23.83 10.58
C GLY A 169 -56.08 -23.86 12.05
N GLY A 170 -56.17 -24.98 12.77
CA GLY A 170 -55.72 -25.09 14.18
C GLY A 170 -54.39 -25.85 14.36
N TRP A 171 -53.60 -25.51 15.38
CA TRP A 171 -52.35 -26.18 15.74
C TRP A 171 -52.09 -26.15 17.26
N PHE A 172 -51.31 -27.10 17.78
CA PHE A 172 -50.85 -27.12 19.17
C PHE A 172 -49.35 -27.45 19.24
N ALA A 173 -48.65 -26.98 20.27
CA ALA A 173 -47.21 -27.17 20.39
C ALA A 173 -46.73 -27.23 21.84
N PHE A 174 -45.51 -27.74 22.01
CA PHE A 174 -44.74 -27.72 23.25
C PHE A 174 -43.68 -26.63 23.17
N TYR A 175 -43.55 -25.85 24.25
CA TYR A 175 -42.53 -24.83 24.38
C TYR A 175 -41.71 -25.08 25.63
N ASP A 176 -40.42 -24.75 25.59
CA ASP A 176 -39.64 -24.68 26.81
C ASP A 176 -40.03 -23.46 27.66
N GLN A 177 -39.42 -23.33 28.84
CA GLN A 177 -39.64 -22.21 29.75
C GLN A 177 -39.21 -20.84 29.23
N ASN A 178 -38.50 -20.79 28.10
CA ASN A 178 -38.09 -19.56 27.44
C ASN A 178 -39.00 -19.21 26.24
N GLY A 179 -40.04 -20.02 26.00
CA GLY A 179 -40.94 -19.86 24.85
C GLY A 179 -40.38 -20.38 23.53
N VAL A 180 -39.30 -21.18 23.55
CA VAL A 180 -38.73 -21.79 22.34
C VAL A 180 -39.53 -23.04 22.00
N PRO A 181 -40.08 -23.16 20.77
CA PRO A 181 -40.87 -24.32 20.38
C PRO A 181 -40.00 -25.58 20.28
N GLN A 182 -40.49 -26.67 20.86
CA GLN A 182 -39.79 -27.96 20.93
C GLN A 182 -40.41 -29.00 19.98
N ASP A 183 -41.73 -29.02 19.80
CA ASP A 183 -42.46 -29.87 18.85
C ASP A 183 -43.88 -29.30 18.63
N GLY A 184 -44.54 -29.61 17.51
CA GLY A 184 -45.92 -29.18 17.25
C GLY A 184 -46.65 -29.95 16.16
N ILE A 185 -47.98 -29.93 16.23
CA ILE A 185 -48.90 -30.57 15.27
C ILE A 185 -49.86 -29.52 14.71
N SER A 186 -50.07 -29.54 13.38
CA SER A 186 -51.06 -28.70 12.68
C SER A 186 -51.96 -29.51 11.75
N TRP A 187 -53.18 -29.01 11.54
CA TRP A 187 -54.22 -29.66 10.75
C TRP A 187 -54.72 -28.76 9.61
N ALA A 188 -54.75 -29.29 8.38
CA ALA A 188 -55.33 -28.59 7.22
C ALA A 188 -56.28 -29.48 6.42
N THR A 189 -57.34 -28.88 5.89
CA THR A 189 -58.25 -29.55 4.94
C THR A 189 -57.63 -29.57 3.54
N GLN A 190 -57.98 -30.57 2.71
CA GLN A 190 -57.42 -30.82 1.36
C GLN A 190 -57.57 -29.69 0.32
N SER A 191 -57.94 -28.47 0.69
CA SER A 191 -57.81 -27.32 -0.22
C SER A 191 -56.36 -26.83 -0.15
N ASN A 192 -55.61 -27.07 -1.22
CA ASN A 192 -54.21 -26.69 -1.46
C ASN A 192 -53.91 -25.17 -1.37
N SER A 193 -54.22 -24.52 -0.25
CA SER A 193 -53.93 -23.11 -0.04
C SER A 193 -54.04 -22.73 1.44
N CYS A 194 -53.00 -22.94 2.25
CA CYS A 194 -52.67 -21.95 3.29
C CYS A 194 -51.21 -21.54 3.19
N THR A 195 -50.90 -20.70 2.20
CA THR A 195 -49.64 -19.95 2.11
C THR A 195 -49.71 -18.62 2.89
N SER A 196 -50.75 -18.38 3.71
CA SER A 196 -50.95 -17.11 4.42
C SER A 196 -51.81 -17.22 5.70
N CYS A 197 -51.60 -18.25 6.52
CA CYS A 197 -52.20 -18.32 7.85
C CYS A 197 -51.38 -17.42 8.81
N SER A 198 -51.51 -16.09 8.71
CA SER A 198 -50.83 -15.13 9.63
C SER A 198 -51.41 -15.20 11.04
N PRO A 199 -50.62 -15.53 12.08
CA PRO A 199 -51.13 -15.61 13.45
C PRO A 199 -50.99 -14.23 14.10
N CYS A 200 -52.12 -13.54 14.35
CA CYS A 200 -52.13 -12.30 15.11
C CYS A 200 -51.87 -12.57 16.60
N ASN A 201 -51.02 -11.73 17.20
CA ASN A 201 -50.59 -11.75 18.60
C ASN A 201 -51.51 -10.87 19.48
N PRO A 202 -52.14 -11.41 20.52
CA PRO A 202 -52.58 -10.58 21.65
C PRO A 202 -51.83 -10.93 22.93
N LEU A 203 -51.31 -9.89 23.58
CA LEU A 203 -50.88 -9.87 24.97
C LEU A 203 -52.10 -10.07 25.89
N MET A 204 -52.06 -11.05 26.80
CA MET A 204 -52.78 -10.96 28.08
C MET A 204 -52.26 -11.95 29.12
N SER A 205 -52.24 -11.46 30.35
CA SER A 205 -51.68 -12.03 31.58
C SER A 205 -52.64 -13.00 32.27
N ASP A 206 -52.10 -14.19 32.58
CA ASP A 206 -52.40 -15.10 33.71
C ASP A 206 -52.51 -16.56 33.27
N CYS A 207 -51.36 -17.20 33.05
CA CYS A 207 -51.05 -18.59 33.40
C CYS A 207 -49.49 -18.68 33.32
N GLY A 208 -48.77 -18.44 34.42
CA GLY A 208 -47.36 -18.84 34.69
C GLY A 208 -46.20 -18.37 33.78
N PHE A 209 -46.44 -17.93 32.56
CA PHE A 209 -45.44 -17.51 31.58
C PHE A 209 -45.69 -16.05 31.19
N THR A 210 -44.73 -15.17 31.45
CA THR A 210 -44.78 -13.74 31.09
C THR A 210 -44.11 -13.52 29.73
N GLY A 211 -44.74 -13.97 28.65
CA GLY A 211 -44.21 -13.80 27.29
C GLY A 211 -45.22 -14.18 26.20
N THR A 212 -45.03 -13.64 24.99
CA THR A 212 -45.77 -14.09 23.80
C THR A 212 -45.15 -15.41 23.29
N LEU A 213 -45.93 -16.47 23.16
CA LEU A 213 -45.48 -17.72 22.54
C LEU A 213 -45.32 -17.55 21.01
N PRO A 214 -44.27 -18.10 20.40
CA PRO A 214 -44.09 -18.11 18.95
C PRO A 214 -45.22 -18.82 18.21
N THR A 215 -45.48 -18.40 16.98
CA THR A 215 -46.50 -18.94 16.10
C THR A 215 -46.08 -20.27 15.45
N TYR A 216 -47.02 -21.05 14.90
CA TYR A 216 -46.72 -22.33 14.24
C TYR A 216 -45.59 -22.23 13.21
N ASP A 217 -45.57 -21.15 12.43
CA ASP A 217 -44.57 -20.95 11.39
C ASP A 217 -43.15 -20.83 11.97
N GLN A 218 -43.04 -20.40 13.22
CA GLN A 218 -41.78 -20.25 13.95
C GLN A 218 -41.26 -21.58 14.53
N ILE A 219 -42.01 -22.69 14.42
CA ILE A 219 -41.52 -24.04 14.74
C ILE A 219 -40.65 -24.53 13.55
N PRO A 220 -39.41 -25.02 13.78
CA PRO A 220 -38.59 -25.61 12.72
C PRO A 220 -39.31 -26.74 11.97
N ALA A 221 -39.11 -26.84 10.65
CA ALA A 221 -39.86 -27.77 9.79
C ALA A 221 -39.67 -29.25 10.17
N ASN A 222 -38.51 -29.60 10.69
CA ASN A 222 -38.16 -30.93 11.21
C ASN A 222 -38.80 -31.27 12.57
N TYR A 223 -39.42 -30.30 13.24
CA TYR A 223 -40.17 -30.46 14.49
C TYR A 223 -41.69 -30.27 14.29
N LYS A 224 -42.14 -30.18 13.03
CA LYS A 224 -43.55 -30.04 12.66
C LYS A 224 -44.11 -31.38 12.21
N ASN A 225 -45.30 -31.71 12.70
CA ASN A 225 -46.08 -32.85 12.26
C ASN A 225 -47.36 -32.37 11.55
N TYR A 226 -47.61 -32.88 10.35
CA TYR A 226 -48.75 -32.48 9.51
C TYR A 226 -49.72 -33.65 9.34
N ILE A 227 -51.03 -33.41 9.56
CA ILE A 227 -52.06 -34.43 9.40
C ILE A 227 -53.13 -33.96 8.41
N ALA A 228 -53.32 -34.72 7.33
CA ALA A 228 -54.31 -34.46 6.28
C ALA A 228 -55.60 -35.24 6.53
N SER A 229 -56.77 -34.58 6.48
CA SER A 229 -58.06 -35.25 6.74
C SER A 229 -58.62 -36.00 5.52
N ASN A 230 -58.86 -37.30 5.68
CA ASN A 230 -60.09 -37.96 5.22
C ASN A 230 -60.48 -38.99 6.28
N ILE A 231 -61.44 -38.63 7.14
CA ILE A 231 -61.68 -39.33 8.41
C ILE A 231 -62.71 -40.45 8.21
N GLY A 232 -62.25 -41.70 8.29
CA GLY A 232 -63.08 -42.86 8.65
C GLY A 232 -62.92 -43.17 10.14
N LEU A 233 -63.89 -43.87 10.73
CA LEU A 233 -63.99 -44.10 12.18
C LEU A 233 -62.75 -44.83 12.77
N GLY A 234 -62.12 -44.23 13.78
CA GLY A 234 -61.14 -44.88 14.67
C GLY A 234 -59.68 -44.93 14.19
N VAL A 235 -59.06 -43.77 13.92
CA VAL A 235 -57.67 -43.71 13.42
C VAL A 235 -56.73 -43.20 14.51
N SER A 236 -55.70 -43.99 14.82
CA SER A 236 -54.50 -43.55 15.53
C SER A 236 -53.46 -43.11 14.48
N TYR A 237 -52.84 -41.95 14.69
CA TYR A 237 -51.74 -41.46 13.86
C TYR A 237 -50.43 -41.66 14.63
N ARG A 238 -49.55 -42.49 14.09
CA ARG A 238 -48.25 -42.82 14.70
C ARG A 238 -47.13 -42.20 13.89
N ARG A 239 -46.19 -41.53 14.55
CA ARG A 239 -44.90 -41.18 13.95
C ARG A 239 -43.99 -42.42 13.92
N SER A 240 -43.39 -42.73 12.76
CA SER A 240 -42.22 -43.62 12.72
C SER A 240 -40.96 -42.78 12.98
N PRO A 241 -39.94 -43.24 13.70
CA PRO A 241 -38.78 -42.42 14.03
C PRO A 241 -37.87 -42.30 12.80
N ASP A 242 -38.18 -41.39 11.88
CA ASP A 242 -37.53 -41.32 10.57
C ASP A 242 -36.91 -39.97 10.22
N GLY A 243 -37.16 -38.86 10.91
CA GLY A 243 -36.41 -37.60 10.73
C GLY A 243 -36.25 -37.11 9.29
N GLY A 244 -37.08 -37.61 8.36
CA GLY A 244 -36.97 -37.42 6.92
C GLY A 244 -38.14 -36.59 6.38
N PRO A 245 -38.02 -36.05 5.16
CA PRO A 245 -39.08 -35.25 4.56
C PRO A 245 -40.26 -36.13 4.13
N TRP A 246 -41.48 -35.63 4.37
CA TRP A 246 -42.73 -36.27 3.95
C TRP A 246 -42.86 -36.26 2.42
N ASP A 247 -42.93 -37.43 1.78
CA ASP A 247 -43.36 -37.55 0.39
C ASP A 247 -44.89 -37.77 0.31
N TYR A 248 -45.54 -37.03 -0.58
CA TYR A 248 -47.00 -36.83 -0.63
C TYR A 248 -47.70 -37.92 -1.47
N ASN A 249 -47.39 -39.20 -1.28
CA ASN A 249 -47.93 -40.26 -2.12
C ASN A 249 -48.80 -41.28 -1.36
N PHE A 250 -50.09 -41.27 -1.70
CA PHE A 250 -51.14 -42.18 -1.22
C PHE A 250 -50.77 -43.64 -1.52
N GLY A 251 -50.71 -44.49 -0.48
CA GLY A 251 -50.68 -45.95 -0.61
C GLY A 251 -49.30 -46.61 -0.68
N ALA A 252 -48.20 -45.88 -0.43
CA ALA A 252 -46.88 -46.51 -0.29
C ALA A 252 -46.81 -47.35 0.99
N THR A 253 -46.42 -48.62 0.87
CA THR A 253 -45.96 -49.42 2.00
C THR A 253 -44.73 -48.75 2.61
N PRO A 254 -44.62 -48.63 3.94
CA PRO A 254 -43.47 -48.00 4.59
C PRO A 254 -42.19 -48.71 4.15
N THR A 255 -41.32 -47.97 3.47
CA THR A 255 -39.96 -48.40 3.15
C THR A 255 -39.16 -48.42 4.44
N TYR A 256 -38.74 -49.60 4.88
CA TYR A 256 -37.75 -49.74 5.95
C TYR A 256 -36.47 -49.01 5.51
N GLY A 257 -36.15 -47.91 6.17
CA GLY A 257 -34.82 -47.31 6.09
C GLY A 257 -33.84 -48.19 6.86
N ASP A 258 -32.70 -48.51 6.24
CA ASP A 258 -31.62 -49.25 6.87
C ASP A 258 -31.06 -48.48 8.07
N CYS A 259 -31.23 -49.03 9.27
CA CYS A 259 -30.47 -48.60 10.44
C CYS A 259 -28.97 -48.66 10.11
N ASN A 260 -28.22 -47.63 10.52
CA ASN A 260 -26.77 -47.67 10.60
C ASN A 260 -26.31 -49.09 11.00
N THR A 261 -25.55 -49.76 10.12
CA THR A 261 -25.05 -51.13 10.37
C THR A 261 -23.93 -51.19 11.41
N ILE A 262 -23.72 -50.11 12.17
CA ILE A 262 -22.93 -50.12 13.41
C ILE A 262 -23.70 -49.31 14.45
N CYS A 263 -24.70 -49.94 15.07
CA CYS A 263 -25.03 -49.60 16.45
C CYS A 263 -23.96 -50.26 17.31
N ASN A 264 -23.25 -49.49 18.14
CA ASN A 264 -22.62 -50.11 19.31
C ASN A 264 -23.75 -50.88 20.02
N PRO A 265 -23.63 -52.21 20.20
CA PRO A 265 -24.65 -52.94 20.94
C PRO A 265 -24.81 -52.23 22.29
N PRO A 266 -26.05 -52.09 22.82
CA PRO A 266 -26.20 -51.65 24.19
C PRO A 266 -25.30 -52.53 25.05
N PRO A 267 -24.55 -51.98 26.04
CA PRO A 267 -23.76 -52.82 26.91
C PRO A 267 -24.70 -53.89 27.41
N VAL A 268 -24.36 -55.15 27.10
CA VAL A 268 -25.11 -56.28 27.60
C VAL A 268 -25.00 -56.10 29.11
N ILE A 269 -26.11 -55.76 29.78
CA ILE A 269 -26.14 -55.82 31.24
C ILE A 269 -26.11 -57.31 31.53
N THR A 270 -24.92 -57.89 31.50
CA THR A 270 -24.70 -59.23 31.98
C THR A 270 -24.75 -59.07 33.49
N CYS A 271 -25.93 -59.28 34.05
CA CYS A 271 -26.04 -59.57 35.47
C CYS A 271 -25.38 -60.94 35.67
N ASN A 272 -24.06 -60.98 35.62
CA ASN A 272 -23.21 -62.16 35.78
C ASN A 272 -22.48 -62.15 37.12
N GLY A 273 -22.74 -61.13 37.96
CA GLY A 273 -22.20 -60.99 39.29
C GLY A 273 -22.56 -62.20 40.15
N LYS A 274 -21.65 -62.52 41.07
CA LYS A 274 -21.79 -63.62 42.03
C LYS A 274 -21.48 -63.10 43.42
N ALA A 275 -22.37 -63.35 44.36
CA ALA A 275 -22.14 -63.15 45.80
C ALA A 275 -22.14 -64.53 46.49
N ILE A 276 -21.14 -64.79 47.33
CA ILE A 276 -21.03 -66.02 48.11
C ILE A 276 -20.95 -65.63 49.58
N VAL A 277 -21.80 -66.22 50.42
CA VAL A 277 -21.71 -66.05 51.87
C VAL A 277 -21.09 -67.30 52.49
N THR A 278 -20.20 -67.10 53.47
CA THR A 278 -19.68 -68.17 54.32
C THR A 278 -20.25 -68.01 55.72
N VAL A 279 -20.88 -69.06 56.24
CA VAL A 279 -21.54 -69.04 57.55
C VAL A 279 -20.63 -69.66 58.60
N SER A 280 -20.51 -69.00 59.76
CA SER A 280 -19.80 -69.55 60.93
C SER A 280 -20.69 -69.46 62.17
N GLY A 281 -20.80 -70.57 62.94
CA GLY A 281 -21.75 -70.70 64.05
C GLY A 281 -23.17 -71.12 63.61
N GLY A 282 -24.10 -71.29 64.58
CA GLY A 282 -25.48 -71.75 64.35
C GLY A 282 -25.66 -73.28 64.31
N VAL A 283 -26.92 -73.74 64.21
CA VAL A 283 -27.27 -75.18 64.08
C VAL A 283 -27.69 -75.50 62.63
N PRO A 284 -26.95 -76.34 61.88
CA PRO A 284 -27.34 -76.73 60.52
C PRO A 284 -28.57 -77.66 60.51
N PRO A 285 -29.36 -77.73 59.41
CA PRO A 285 -29.15 -77.06 58.12
C PRO A 285 -29.50 -75.57 58.13
N TYR A 286 -28.81 -74.78 57.29
CA TYR A 286 -29.10 -73.37 57.08
C TYR A 286 -30.04 -73.18 55.88
N THR A 287 -30.89 -72.15 55.96
CA THR A 287 -31.69 -71.65 54.84
C THR A 287 -31.25 -70.23 54.50
N TYR A 288 -31.23 -69.89 53.21
CA TYR A 288 -30.78 -68.59 52.72
C TYR A 288 -31.94 -67.89 52.03
N ARG A 289 -31.97 -66.56 52.12
CA ARG A 289 -32.86 -65.72 51.33
C ARG A 289 -32.15 -64.44 50.91
N TRP A 290 -31.85 -64.35 49.63
CA TRP A 290 -31.31 -63.13 49.02
C TRP A 290 -32.44 -62.13 48.71
N ASN A 291 -32.11 -60.84 48.76
CA ASN A 291 -32.98 -59.75 48.34
C ASN A 291 -32.89 -59.45 46.83
N ASP A 292 -32.34 -60.37 46.04
CA ASP A 292 -32.25 -60.25 44.60
C ASP A 292 -33.61 -60.49 43.92
N PRO A 293 -33.85 -60.03 42.68
CA PRO A 293 -35.13 -60.19 41.99
C PRO A 293 -35.61 -61.65 41.83
N GLN A 294 -34.69 -62.62 41.88
CA GLN A 294 -35.01 -64.05 41.77
C GLN A 294 -35.19 -64.72 43.14
N TYR A 295 -34.99 -63.99 44.24
CA TYR A 295 -35.09 -64.49 45.62
C TYR A 295 -34.33 -65.81 45.83
N GLN A 296 -33.05 -65.84 45.45
CA GLN A 296 -32.25 -67.06 45.50
C GLN A 296 -32.12 -67.58 46.94
N THR A 297 -31.97 -68.90 47.10
CA THR A 297 -32.05 -69.61 48.41
C THR A 297 -30.82 -70.47 48.73
N THR A 298 -29.74 -70.33 47.97
CA THR A 298 -28.44 -70.98 48.20
C THR A 298 -27.45 -70.04 48.89
N ASP A 299 -26.32 -70.59 49.38
CA ASP A 299 -25.19 -69.82 49.92
C ASP A 299 -24.52 -68.89 48.88
N THR A 300 -24.81 -69.16 47.60
CA THR A 300 -24.34 -68.41 46.46
C THR A 300 -25.54 -67.80 45.73
N ALA A 301 -25.51 -66.50 45.49
CA ALA A 301 -26.38 -65.85 44.51
C ALA A 301 -25.57 -65.55 43.24
N VAL A 302 -26.09 -65.98 42.09
CA VAL A 302 -25.52 -65.72 40.76
C VAL A 302 -26.47 -64.83 39.97
N GLY A 303 -26.05 -64.33 38.81
CA GLY A 303 -26.97 -63.58 37.98
C GLY A 303 -27.20 -62.14 38.46
N LEU A 304 -26.30 -61.61 39.30
CA LEU A 304 -26.49 -60.31 39.97
C LEU A 304 -26.00 -59.16 39.09
N CYS A 305 -26.77 -58.08 39.03
CA CYS A 305 -26.34 -56.83 38.40
C CYS A 305 -25.53 -56.02 39.43
N ALA A 306 -25.02 -54.84 39.09
CA ALA A 306 -24.47 -53.97 40.12
C ALA A 306 -25.56 -53.47 41.07
N GLY A 307 -25.28 -53.51 42.36
CA GLY A 307 -26.26 -53.22 43.41
C GLY A 307 -25.88 -53.83 44.75
N GLU A 308 -26.57 -53.40 45.81
CA GLU A 308 -26.41 -53.97 47.15
C GLU A 308 -27.33 -55.18 47.32
N TYR A 309 -26.72 -56.33 47.62
CA TYR A 309 -27.44 -57.57 47.89
C TYR A 309 -27.18 -58.04 49.31
N CYS A 310 -28.27 -58.29 50.03
CA CYS A 310 -28.26 -58.82 51.38
C CYS A 310 -28.82 -60.24 51.39
N VAL A 311 -28.14 -61.13 52.11
CA VAL A 311 -28.62 -62.48 52.40
C VAL A 311 -29.03 -62.57 53.85
N VAL A 312 -30.24 -63.09 54.09
CA VAL A 312 -30.68 -63.53 55.42
C VAL A 312 -30.47 -65.03 55.52
N VAL A 313 -29.65 -65.45 56.48
CA VAL A 313 -29.37 -66.85 56.78
C VAL A 313 -30.13 -67.24 58.04
N THR A 314 -30.89 -68.34 58.01
CA THR A 314 -31.63 -68.87 59.17
C THR A 314 -31.17 -70.28 59.49
N ASP A 315 -30.84 -70.54 60.76
CA ASP A 315 -30.43 -71.86 61.23
C ASP A 315 -31.63 -72.77 61.60
N ALA A 316 -31.36 -74.03 61.92
CA ALA A 316 -32.40 -75.03 62.23
C ALA A 316 -33.18 -74.73 63.52
N MET A 317 -32.66 -73.87 64.39
CA MET A 317 -33.33 -73.40 65.61
C MET A 317 -34.09 -72.08 65.40
N GLY A 318 -34.09 -71.54 64.18
CA GLY A 318 -34.81 -70.33 63.80
C GLY A 318 -34.05 -69.03 64.07
N SER A 319 -32.77 -69.09 64.42
CA SER A 319 -31.92 -67.90 64.60
C SER A 319 -31.52 -67.34 63.24
N THR A 320 -31.56 -66.01 63.06
CA THR A 320 -31.24 -65.35 61.80
C THR A 320 -30.01 -64.46 61.88
N ALA A 321 -29.28 -64.35 60.77
CA ALA A 321 -28.20 -63.39 60.57
C ALA A 321 -28.28 -62.79 59.16
N THR A 322 -27.92 -61.51 59.02
CA THR A 322 -27.94 -60.80 57.73
C THR A 322 -26.55 -60.31 57.37
N ALA A 323 -26.14 -60.49 56.12
CA ALA A 323 -24.92 -59.91 55.57
C ALA A 323 -25.24 -59.23 54.24
N CYS A 324 -24.66 -58.05 53.99
CA CYS A 324 -24.85 -57.28 52.77
C CYS A 324 -23.52 -57.09 52.04
N TYR A 325 -23.56 -57.12 50.71
CA TYR A 325 -22.43 -56.85 49.85
C TYR A 325 -22.86 -56.08 48.60
N THR A 326 -22.09 -55.06 48.22
CA THR A 326 -22.33 -54.31 47.00
C THR A 326 -21.56 -54.93 45.85
N VAL A 327 -22.28 -55.54 44.92
CA VAL A 327 -21.72 -55.94 43.62
C VAL A 327 -21.45 -54.64 42.84
N GLN A 328 -20.18 -54.35 42.58
CA GLN A 328 -19.77 -53.17 41.80
C GLN A 328 -19.72 -53.52 40.32
N ASP A 329 -20.17 -52.59 39.48
CA ASP A 329 -19.82 -52.58 38.06
C ASP A 329 -18.59 -51.67 37.91
N PHE A 330 -17.50 -52.18 37.33
CA PHE A 330 -16.37 -51.34 36.95
C PHE A 330 -16.51 -51.07 35.47
N LYS A 331 -16.87 -49.83 35.12
CA LYS A 331 -16.81 -49.36 33.74
C LYS A 331 -15.52 -48.57 33.57
N PRO A 332 -14.54 -49.06 32.80
CA PRO A 332 -13.38 -48.27 32.44
C PRO A 332 -13.83 -47.00 31.73
N THR A 333 -13.04 -45.94 31.87
CA THR A 333 -13.25 -44.68 31.16
C THR A 333 -11.94 -44.29 30.51
N VAL A 334 -12.03 -43.73 29.31
CA VAL A 334 -10.86 -43.15 28.64
C VAL A 334 -11.09 -41.66 28.42
N THR A 335 -10.34 -40.82 29.14
CA THR A 335 -10.34 -39.37 28.93
C THR A 335 -9.27 -39.04 27.89
N HIS A 336 -9.60 -39.19 26.62
CA HIS A 336 -8.77 -38.63 25.55
C HIS A 336 -9.60 -37.57 24.82
N PRO A 337 -9.13 -36.32 24.71
CA PRO A 337 -9.82 -35.32 23.92
C PRO A 337 -9.88 -35.81 22.47
N ASP A 338 -10.96 -35.49 21.76
CA ASP A 338 -11.14 -35.76 20.34
C ASP A 338 -9.98 -35.16 19.54
N MET A 339 -8.88 -35.92 19.41
CA MET A 339 -7.71 -35.52 18.67
C MET A 339 -7.98 -35.83 17.21
N GLY A 340 -8.41 -34.81 16.48
CA GLY A 340 -8.43 -34.83 15.03
C GLY A 340 -7.03 -34.91 14.44
N LEU A 341 -6.79 -35.91 13.59
CA LEU A 341 -5.53 -36.07 12.88
C LEU A 341 -5.69 -35.71 11.40
N CYS A 342 -4.69 -35.07 10.82
CA CYS A 342 -4.71 -34.82 9.38
C CYS A 342 -4.21 -36.05 8.62
N TYR A 343 -4.75 -36.29 7.43
CA TYR A 343 -4.37 -37.38 6.51
C TYR A 343 -2.88 -37.32 6.10
N ALA A 344 -1.96 -37.72 6.99
CA ALA A 344 -0.52 -37.69 6.74
C ALA A 344 0.24 -38.67 7.67
N THR A 345 -0.07 -39.97 7.64
CA THR A 345 0.66 -41.03 8.39
C THR A 345 1.02 -40.67 9.85
N GLN A 346 0.18 -39.86 10.51
CA GLN A 346 0.50 -39.34 11.83
C GLN A 346 0.33 -40.44 12.87
N THR A 347 1.27 -40.50 13.82
CA THR A 347 1.21 -41.44 14.94
C THR A 347 1.09 -40.67 16.24
N ILE A 348 0.08 -40.99 17.04
CA ILE A 348 -0.15 -40.37 18.36
C ILE A 348 0.06 -41.38 19.48
N GLN A 349 0.45 -40.88 20.66
CA GLN A 349 0.45 -41.69 21.89
C GLN A 349 -0.96 -41.74 22.47
N LEU A 350 -1.43 -42.94 22.81
CA LEU A 350 -2.69 -43.17 23.49
C LEU A 350 -2.48 -43.10 25.00
N ALA A 351 -3.29 -42.29 25.69
CA ALA A 351 -3.21 -42.09 27.14
C ALA A 351 -4.59 -41.76 27.74
N GLY A 352 -4.71 -41.73 29.07
CA GLY A 352 -5.94 -41.31 29.77
C GLY A 352 -6.94 -42.42 30.09
N GLY A 353 -6.57 -43.70 29.90
CA GLY A 353 -7.39 -44.83 30.33
C GLY A 353 -7.35 -45.06 31.84
N THR A 354 -8.51 -45.24 32.46
CA THR A 354 -8.68 -45.57 33.88
C THR A 354 -9.68 -46.73 34.04
N PRO A 355 -9.43 -47.72 34.92
CA PRO A 355 -8.28 -47.85 35.83
C PRO A 355 -6.94 -48.14 35.12
N ALA A 356 -5.82 -47.72 35.72
CA ALA A 356 -4.49 -47.89 35.11
C ALA A 356 -4.12 -49.38 34.97
N GLY A 357 -3.42 -49.73 33.88
CA GLY A 357 -2.98 -51.10 33.59
C GLY A 357 -3.79 -51.82 32.50
N GLY A 358 -4.84 -51.19 31.94
CA GLY A 358 -5.54 -51.68 30.75
C GLY A 358 -4.74 -51.51 29.45
N THR A 359 -5.24 -52.10 28.37
CA THR A 359 -4.59 -52.14 27.04
C THR A 359 -5.45 -51.47 25.97
N TYR A 360 -4.82 -50.70 25.08
CA TYR A 360 -5.47 -50.16 23.89
C TYR A 360 -5.45 -51.15 22.73
N SER A 361 -6.57 -51.26 22.01
CA SER A 361 -6.74 -52.12 20.84
C SER A 361 -7.65 -51.47 19.80
N GLY A 362 -7.51 -51.88 18.54
CA GLY A 362 -8.20 -51.25 17.40
C GLY A 362 -7.33 -51.25 16.14
N ASN A 363 -7.93 -51.02 14.98
CA ASN A 363 -7.17 -50.93 13.73
C ASN A 363 -6.24 -49.69 13.80
N GLY A 364 -4.97 -49.87 13.44
CA GLY A 364 -3.96 -48.80 13.58
C GLY A 364 -3.35 -48.67 14.98
N THR A 365 -3.75 -49.49 15.96
CA THR A 365 -3.15 -49.44 17.31
C THR A 365 -1.97 -50.41 17.46
N GLN A 366 -0.85 -49.92 17.99
CA GLN A 366 0.31 -50.74 18.34
C GLN A 366 1.12 -50.08 19.47
N ASN A 367 1.52 -50.83 20.50
CA ASN A 367 2.38 -50.33 21.59
C ASN A 367 1.89 -49.03 22.28
N ASN A 368 0.59 -48.92 22.57
CA ASN A 368 -0.07 -47.70 23.07
C ASN A 368 0.07 -46.48 22.14
N GLN A 369 0.23 -46.72 20.84
CA GLN A 369 0.21 -45.70 19.80
C GLN A 369 -0.93 -45.98 18.82
N PHE A 370 -1.42 -44.93 18.17
CA PHE A 370 -2.35 -45.03 17.06
C PHE A 370 -1.72 -44.41 15.80
N THR A 371 -1.64 -45.19 14.73
CA THR A 371 -1.20 -44.79 13.39
C THR A 371 -2.36 -45.00 12.42
N ILE A 372 -2.68 -43.98 11.62
CA ILE A 372 -3.81 -44.02 10.67
C ILE A 372 -3.67 -45.21 9.70
N PRO A 373 -4.56 -46.21 9.73
CA PRO A 373 -4.40 -47.44 8.94
C PRO A 373 -5.03 -47.38 7.54
N GLY A 374 -5.72 -46.30 7.18
CA GLY A 374 -6.37 -46.14 5.87
C GLY A 374 -7.13 -44.81 5.73
N ASN A 375 -8.16 -44.79 4.87
CA ASN A 375 -8.88 -43.56 4.51
C ASN A 375 -10.31 -43.46 5.06
N GLN A 376 -10.49 -43.77 6.34
CA GLN A 376 -11.77 -43.55 7.01
C GLN A 376 -11.73 -42.25 7.82
N PRO A 377 -12.82 -41.47 7.85
CA PRO A 377 -12.88 -40.21 8.60
C PRO A 377 -12.81 -40.40 10.12
N SER A 378 -12.98 -41.63 10.61
CA SER A 378 -12.95 -41.95 12.03
C SER A 378 -12.53 -43.40 12.26
N TYR A 379 -11.73 -43.64 13.29
CA TYR A 379 -11.31 -44.97 13.72
C TYR A 379 -11.68 -45.24 15.19
N PRO A 380 -12.44 -46.32 15.49
CA PRO A 380 -12.73 -46.68 16.86
C PRO A 380 -11.51 -47.32 17.52
N VAL A 381 -11.17 -46.84 18.72
CA VAL A 381 -10.12 -47.39 19.59
C VAL A 381 -10.77 -47.82 20.91
N ILE A 382 -10.43 -49.03 21.34
CA ILE A 382 -11.00 -49.69 22.52
C ILE A 382 -9.94 -49.74 23.61
N TYR A 383 -10.28 -49.24 24.80
CA TYR A 383 -9.50 -49.42 26.02
C TYR A 383 -10.12 -50.53 26.86
N THR A 384 -9.36 -51.60 27.13
CA THR A 384 -9.84 -52.76 27.89
C THR A 384 -9.08 -52.89 29.20
N TYR A 385 -9.79 -53.06 30.31
CA TYR A 385 -9.20 -53.32 31.62
C TYR A 385 -9.72 -54.64 32.20
N THR A 386 -8.82 -55.38 32.85
CA THR A 386 -9.14 -56.61 33.57
C THR A 386 -8.78 -56.42 35.04
N ASP A 387 -9.75 -56.62 35.93
CA ASP A 387 -9.51 -56.50 37.37
C ASP A 387 -8.74 -57.71 37.93
N ALA A 388 -8.38 -57.66 39.22
CA ALA A 388 -7.64 -58.73 39.89
C ALA A 388 -8.44 -60.06 40.00
N ASN A 389 -9.75 -60.02 39.79
CA ASN A 389 -10.63 -61.18 39.83
C ASN A 389 -10.88 -61.78 38.42
N GLY A 390 -10.28 -61.19 37.39
CA GLY A 390 -10.40 -61.64 35.99
C GLY A 390 -11.64 -61.11 35.27
N CYS A 391 -12.39 -60.18 35.87
CA CYS A 391 -13.50 -59.53 35.20
C CYS A 391 -12.95 -58.53 34.17
N VAL A 392 -13.55 -58.49 32.97
CA VAL A 392 -13.11 -57.63 31.87
C VAL A 392 -14.22 -56.65 31.50
N ASN A 393 -13.88 -55.37 31.35
CA ASN A 393 -14.77 -54.37 30.77
C ASN A 393 -13.95 -53.39 29.92
N SER A 394 -14.61 -52.61 29.07
CA SER A 394 -13.94 -51.75 28.08
C SER A 394 -14.71 -50.46 27.83
N ASP A 395 -13.99 -49.44 27.35
CA ASP A 395 -14.55 -48.19 26.83
C ASP A 395 -14.06 -47.96 25.40
N THR A 396 -14.89 -47.31 24.59
CA THR A 396 -14.58 -47.05 23.17
C THR A 396 -14.64 -45.56 22.90
N PHE A 397 -13.61 -45.04 22.24
CA PHE A 397 -13.57 -43.67 21.73
C PHE A 397 -13.17 -43.66 20.25
N ASN A 398 -13.43 -42.56 19.57
CA ASN A 398 -13.16 -42.41 18.14
C ASN A 398 -12.02 -41.42 17.90
N VAL A 399 -11.02 -41.83 17.14
CA VAL A 399 -10.00 -40.91 16.60
C VAL A 399 -10.53 -40.33 15.29
N GLN A 400 -10.78 -39.02 15.25
CA GLN A 400 -11.23 -38.33 14.04
C GLN A 400 -10.05 -38.08 13.08
N VAL A 401 -10.27 -38.23 11.78
CA VAL A 401 -9.26 -37.97 10.74
C VAL A 401 -9.81 -36.98 9.72
N TYR A 402 -9.15 -35.82 9.61
CA TYR A 402 -9.52 -34.71 8.74
C TYR A 402 -8.71 -34.68 7.45
N PRO A 403 -9.34 -34.48 6.28
CA PRO A 403 -8.65 -34.42 4.99
C PRO A 403 -7.58 -33.32 4.97
N GLN A 404 -6.50 -33.57 4.22
CA GLN A 404 -5.55 -32.50 3.89
C GLN A 404 -6.22 -31.48 2.94
N PRO A 405 -5.74 -30.23 2.92
CA PRO A 405 -6.13 -29.26 1.90
C PRO A 405 -5.91 -29.84 0.49
N ASP A 406 -6.96 -29.89 -0.33
CA ASP A 406 -6.87 -30.21 -1.76
C ASP A 406 -6.99 -28.92 -2.58
N PHE A 407 -5.92 -28.60 -3.31
CA PHE A 407 -5.83 -27.38 -4.11
C PHE A 407 -4.98 -27.60 -5.35
N THR A 408 -5.20 -26.77 -6.36
CA THR A 408 -4.30 -26.62 -7.51
C THR A 408 -3.94 -25.16 -7.69
N PHE A 409 -2.85 -24.92 -8.41
CA PHE A 409 -2.43 -23.56 -8.73
C PHE A 409 -1.79 -23.52 -10.11
N SER A 410 -1.89 -22.36 -10.75
CA SER A 410 -1.17 -22.04 -11.98
C SER A 410 -0.50 -20.69 -11.82
N TYR A 411 0.65 -20.51 -12.47
CA TYR A 411 1.45 -19.30 -12.32
C TYR A 411 2.21 -18.99 -13.60
N THR A 412 2.59 -17.73 -13.74
CA THR A 412 3.58 -17.32 -14.75
C THR A 412 4.97 -17.75 -14.26
N ASP A 413 5.62 -18.66 -14.98
CA ASP A 413 6.90 -19.28 -14.59
C ASP A 413 8.11 -18.36 -14.86
N THR A 414 8.04 -17.56 -15.92
CA THR A 414 9.10 -16.65 -16.34
C THR A 414 8.53 -15.27 -16.63
N ILE A 415 9.17 -14.24 -16.08
CA ILE A 415 8.83 -12.84 -16.32
C ILE A 415 10.10 -12.02 -16.62
N CYS A 416 9.89 -10.83 -17.16
CA CYS A 416 10.96 -9.85 -17.35
C CYS A 416 11.09 -8.99 -16.11
N GLU A 417 12.31 -8.53 -15.84
CA GLU A 417 12.57 -7.58 -14.76
C GLU A 417 11.62 -6.37 -14.87
N GLY A 418 10.93 -6.06 -13.76
CA GLY A 418 9.96 -4.95 -13.69
C GLY A 418 8.54 -5.26 -14.18
N THR A 419 8.24 -6.49 -14.59
CA THR A 419 6.88 -6.94 -14.92
C THR A 419 6.26 -7.77 -13.79
N ASP A 420 4.95 -7.97 -13.84
CA ASP A 420 4.21 -8.70 -12.82
C ASP A 420 3.92 -10.14 -13.26
N ALA A 421 3.97 -11.07 -12.32
CA ALA A 421 3.59 -12.47 -12.53
C ALA A 421 2.19 -12.75 -11.97
N ASN A 422 1.37 -13.46 -12.75
CA ASN A 422 0.07 -13.93 -12.27
C ASN A 422 0.22 -15.23 -11.48
N LEU A 423 -0.51 -15.33 -10.38
CA LEU A 423 -0.71 -16.57 -9.62
C LEU A 423 -2.22 -16.80 -9.46
N PHE A 424 -2.68 -17.96 -9.89
CA PHE A 424 -4.06 -18.41 -9.70
C PHE A 424 -4.08 -19.57 -8.72
N LEU A 425 -4.90 -19.46 -7.68
CA LEU A 425 -5.15 -20.52 -6.71
C LEU A 425 -6.56 -21.05 -6.92
N TYR A 426 -6.72 -22.37 -6.85
CA TYR A 426 -8.00 -23.07 -7.02
C TYR A 426 -8.19 -24.05 -5.85
N SER A 427 -9.31 -23.91 -5.14
CA SER A 427 -9.70 -24.89 -4.12
C SER A 427 -10.41 -26.06 -4.79
N ASN A 428 -9.93 -27.28 -4.59
CA ASN A 428 -10.65 -28.51 -4.93
C ASN A 428 -11.34 -29.09 -3.68
N SER A 429 -11.20 -28.43 -2.54
CA SER A 429 -11.80 -28.85 -1.28
C SER A 429 -13.28 -28.49 -1.24
N ASN A 430 -14.06 -29.33 -0.55
CA ASN A 430 -15.46 -29.05 -0.22
C ASN A 430 -15.62 -28.12 1.00
N GLU A 431 -14.49 -27.72 1.61
CA GLU A 431 -14.42 -26.80 2.74
C GLU A 431 -13.59 -25.57 2.37
N GLU A 432 -13.82 -24.46 3.06
CA GLU A 432 -13.01 -23.24 2.95
C GLU A 432 -11.55 -23.53 3.37
N LEU A 433 -10.60 -23.02 2.60
CA LEU A 433 -9.18 -23.11 2.90
C LEU A 433 -8.61 -21.72 3.20
N VAL A 434 -7.78 -21.63 4.23
CA VAL A 434 -7.00 -20.42 4.51
C VAL A 434 -5.59 -20.61 3.97
N TYR A 435 -5.06 -19.63 3.25
CA TYR A 435 -3.72 -19.72 2.67
C TYR A 435 -2.81 -18.56 3.06
N SER A 436 -1.51 -18.85 3.03
CA SER A 436 -0.45 -17.85 3.11
C SER A 436 0.59 -18.10 2.03
N ILE A 437 1.05 -17.03 1.40
CA ILE A 437 2.15 -17.06 0.42
C ILE A 437 3.35 -16.41 1.09
N GLN A 438 4.49 -17.09 1.05
CA GLN A 438 5.72 -16.69 1.71
C GLN A 438 6.88 -16.67 0.72
N THR A 439 7.84 -15.79 0.98
CA THR A 439 9.16 -15.78 0.33
C THR A 439 10.23 -15.53 1.39
N ASN A 440 11.33 -16.28 1.33
CA ASN A 440 12.42 -16.21 2.32
C ASN A 440 11.93 -16.30 3.78
N GLY A 441 10.92 -17.13 4.06
CA GLY A 441 10.32 -17.29 5.38
C GLY A 441 9.46 -16.12 5.87
N THR A 442 9.18 -15.13 5.01
CA THR A 442 8.33 -13.98 5.32
C THR A 442 7.00 -14.11 4.58
N THR A 443 5.88 -14.00 5.30
CA THR A 443 4.54 -13.96 4.70
C THR A 443 4.30 -12.64 3.99
N ILE A 444 3.93 -12.71 2.72
CA ILE A 444 3.64 -11.53 1.88
C ILE A 444 2.14 -11.38 1.57
N ILE A 445 1.40 -12.48 1.51
CA ILE A 445 -0.03 -12.51 1.22
C ILE A 445 -0.69 -13.53 2.13
N THR A 446 -1.86 -13.20 2.64
CA THR A 446 -2.77 -14.12 3.34
C THR A 446 -4.17 -13.95 2.78
N GLY A 447 -4.95 -15.02 2.75
CA GLY A 447 -6.35 -14.95 2.36
C GLY A 447 -7.11 -16.22 2.68
N ALA A 448 -8.40 -16.20 2.36
CA ALA A 448 -9.28 -17.36 2.40
C ALA A 448 -9.76 -17.69 0.99
N LEU A 449 -10.04 -18.96 0.75
CA LEU A 449 -10.50 -19.50 -0.52
C LEU A 449 -11.70 -20.40 -0.25
N ASP A 450 -12.89 -19.90 -0.61
CA ASP A 450 -14.13 -20.65 -0.49
C ASP A 450 -14.10 -21.95 -1.30
N ALA A 451 -14.93 -22.91 -0.90
CA ALA A 451 -15.04 -24.20 -1.56
C ALA A 451 -15.31 -24.04 -3.07
N ASN A 452 -14.49 -24.71 -3.89
CA ASN A 452 -14.58 -24.69 -5.36
C ASN A 452 -14.46 -23.29 -6.01
N GLN A 453 -13.85 -22.32 -5.33
CA GLN A 453 -13.56 -20.99 -5.90
C GLN A 453 -12.09 -20.84 -6.31
N ASN A 454 -11.83 -19.78 -7.07
CA ASN A 454 -10.48 -19.36 -7.44
C ASN A 454 -10.19 -17.93 -6.97
N VAL A 455 -8.91 -17.62 -6.82
CA VAL A 455 -8.45 -16.27 -6.57
C VAL A 455 -7.19 -16.01 -7.37
N GLN A 456 -7.03 -14.77 -7.83
CA GLN A 456 -5.84 -14.32 -8.56
C GLN A 456 -5.03 -13.36 -7.69
N HIS A 457 -3.72 -13.55 -7.70
CA HIS A 457 -2.74 -12.65 -7.11
C HIS A 457 -1.75 -12.16 -8.16
N LEU A 458 -1.22 -10.96 -7.91
CA LEU A 458 -0.19 -10.34 -8.72
C LEU A 458 1.10 -10.28 -7.89
N LEU A 459 2.14 -10.92 -8.37
CA LEU A 459 3.45 -11.01 -7.71
C LEU A 459 4.47 -10.17 -8.46
N THR A 460 5.30 -9.41 -7.75
CA THR A 460 6.25 -8.45 -8.33
C THR A 460 7.71 -8.74 -7.95
N PRO A 461 8.25 -9.96 -8.22
CA PRO A 461 9.64 -10.26 -7.89
C PRO A 461 10.62 -9.45 -8.75
N THR A 462 11.63 -8.84 -8.12
CA THR A 462 12.71 -8.11 -8.82
C THR A 462 13.89 -9.00 -9.19
N VAL A 463 13.97 -10.20 -8.60
CA VAL A 463 14.97 -11.24 -8.89
C VAL A 463 14.30 -12.61 -8.89
N THR A 464 14.91 -13.62 -9.50
CA THR A 464 14.41 -15.01 -9.45
C THR A 464 14.11 -15.41 -8.01
N THR A 465 12.83 -15.66 -7.73
CA THR A 465 12.32 -15.81 -6.36
C THR A 465 11.53 -17.10 -6.25
N THR A 466 11.85 -17.89 -5.22
CA THR A 466 11.06 -19.07 -4.84
C THR A 466 10.02 -18.67 -3.81
N TYR A 467 8.77 -19.01 -4.10
CA TYR A 467 7.62 -18.81 -3.23
C TYR A 467 7.18 -20.13 -2.61
N GLN A 468 6.70 -20.07 -1.37
CA GLN A 468 6.05 -21.17 -0.68
C GLN A 468 4.58 -20.79 -0.43
N ILE A 469 3.66 -21.62 -0.88
CA ILE A 469 2.23 -21.50 -0.59
C ILE A 469 1.90 -22.52 0.50
N ILE A 470 1.23 -22.08 1.54
CA ILE A 470 0.81 -22.93 2.66
C ILE A 470 -0.70 -22.79 2.81
N PHE A 471 -1.43 -23.88 2.72
CA PHE A 471 -2.87 -23.97 2.97
C PHE A 471 -3.16 -24.63 4.31
N TYR A 472 -4.23 -24.18 4.95
CA TYR A 472 -4.79 -24.72 6.17
C TYR A 472 -6.29 -24.99 6.00
N THR A 473 -6.77 -26.14 6.49
CA THR A 473 -8.21 -26.36 6.71
C THR A 473 -8.65 -25.71 8.02
N ASN A 474 -9.96 -25.59 8.25
CA ASN A 474 -10.53 -25.13 9.52
C ASN A 474 -10.16 -26.01 10.72
N ASN A 475 -9.81 -27.27 10.46
CA ASN A 475 -9.30 -28.22 11.47
C ASN A 475 -7.77 -28.19 11.60
N ASN A 476 -7.12 -27.12 11.10
CA ASN A 476 -5.68 -26.88 11.11
C ASN A 476 -4.84 -27.90 10.34
N CYS A 477 -5.41 -28.60 9.35
CA CYS A 477 -4.62 -29.46 8.48
C CYS A 477 -3.84 -28.65 7.48
N ARG A 478 -2.51 -28.84 7.49
CA ARG A 478 -1.56 -28.06 6.69
C ARG A 478 -1.08 -28.86 5.49
N GLU A 479 -1.02 -28.20 4.34
CA GLU A 479 -0.30 -28.67 3.15
C GLU A 479 0.48 -27.49 2.55
N ASP A 480 1.66 -27.77 1.98
CA ASP A 480 2.50 -26.76 1.37
C ASP A 480 3.03 -27.14 -0.02
N ALA A 481 3.15 -26.14 -0.88
CA ALA A 481 3.70 -26.24 -2.21
C ALA A 481 4.72 -25.12 -2.44
N THR A 482 5.72 -25.38 -3.28
CA THR A 482 6.71 -24.37 -3.67
C THR A 482 6.74 -24.21 -5.18
N PHE A 483 6.92 -22.98 -5.63
CA PHE A 483 7.14 -22.67 -7.05
C PHE A 483 8.17 -21.55 -7.18
N THR A 484 8.81 -21.45 -8.35
CA THR A 484 9.85 -20.44 -8.60
C THR A 484 9.44 -19.62 -9.81
N ILE A 485 9.52 -18.29 -9.67
CA ILE A 485 9.37 -17.35 -10.78
C ILE A 485 10.78 -16.93 -11.20
N TYR A 486 11.13 -17.20 -12.45
CA TYR A 486 12.39 -16.77 -13.03
C TYR A 486 12.26 -15.34 -13.54
N VAL A 487 13.13 -14.44 -13.07
CA VAL A 487 13.20 -13.05 -13.53
C VAL A 487 14.37 -12.93 -14.49
N LEU A 488 14.06 -12.67 -15.76
CA LEU A 488 15.07 -12.42 -16.79
C LEU A 488 15.48 -10.94 -16.73
N PRO A 489 16.78 -10.62 -16.59
CA PRO A 489 17.23 -9.25 -16.58
C PRO A 489 16.95 -8.60 -17.94
N LEU A 490 16.60 -7.32 -17.93
CA LEU A 490 16.51 -6.57 -19.18
C LEU A 490 17.93 -6.43 -19.76
N PRO A 491 18.16 -6.85 -21.00
CA PRO A 491 19.50 -6.83 -21.56
C PRO A 491 19.91 -5.36 -21.85
N PRO A 492 21.16 -4.95 -21.53
CA PRO A 492 21.54 -3.53 -21.54
C PRO A 492 21.63 -2.99 -22.97
N LEU A 493 20.70 -2.12 -23.35
CA LEU A 493 20.68 -1.43 -24.63
C LEU A 493 21.01 0.06 -24.44
N ASN A 494 21.94 0.56 -25.25
CA ASN A 494 22.30 1.98 -25.31
C ASN A 494 22.85 2.31 -26.72
N LEU A 495 22.10 3.08 -27.49
CA LEU A 495 22.42 3.60 -28.83
C LEU A 495 23.32 4.84 -28.78
N GLY A 496 23.62 5.35 -27.59
CA GLY A 496 24.42 6.56 -27.36
C GLY A 496 23.55 7.80 -27.07
N ASN A 497 24.20 8.95 -26.99
CA ASN A 497 23.51 10.22 -26.80
C ASN A 497 22.96 10.76 -28.12
N ASP A 498 21.91 11.60 -28.05
CA ASP A 498 21.45 12.40 -29.19
C ASP A 498 22.62 13.10 -29.89
N THR A 499 22.64 13.02 -31.21
CA THR A 499 23.79 13.40 -32.03
C THR A 499 23.42 14.52 -33.00
N ILE A 500 24.30 15.52 -33.11
CA ILE A 500 24.15 16.65 -34.02
C ILE A 500 25.30 16.62 -35.01
N ILE A 501 24.99 16.65 -36.31
CA ILE A 501 25.96 16.52 -37.40
C ILE A 501 25.75 17.67 -38.39
N CYS A 502 26.82 18.38 -38.75
CA CYS A 502 26.69 19.50 -39.70
C CYS A 502 26.51 18.98 -41.15
N SER A 503 25.76 19.72 -41.95
CA SER A 503 25.26 19.24 -43.25
C SER A 503 26.35 18.93 -44.29
N ASP A 504 27.53 19.55 -44.20
CA ASP A 504 28.67 19.32 -45.11
C ASP A 504 29.53 18.10 -44.74
N ILE A 505 29.43 17.65 -43.49
CA ILE A 505 30.14 16.47 -42.96
C ILE A 505 29.21 15.27 -42.78
N PHE A 506 27.94 15.37 -43.17
CA PHE A 506 27.00 14.26 -43.05
C PHE A 506 27.42 13.09 -43.93
N GLN A 507 28.12 12.14 -43.32
CA GLN A 507 28.43 10.83 -43.90
C GLN A 507 27.51 9.80 -43.22
N PRO A 508 26.96 8.83 -43.97
CA PRO A 508 26.20 7.76 -43.37
C PRO A 508 27.01 7.06 -42.27
N PHE A 509 26.43 6.93 -41.09
CA PHE A 509 27.05 6.24 -39.97
C PHE A 509 26.13 5.13 -39.46
N ILE A 510 26.70 4.23 -38.66
CA ILE A 510 26.02 3.01 -38.22
C ILE A 510 25.64 3.18 -36.76
N LEU A 511 24.34 3.06 -36.47
CA LEU A 511 23.85 2.77 -35.13
C LEU A 511 24.05 1.28 -34.87
N ASP A 512 24.72 0.98 -33.77
CA ASP A 512 25.13 -0.37 -33.43
C ASP A 512 24.43 -0.81 -32.14
N ALA A 513 23.49 -1.73 -32.27
CA ALA A 513 22.81 -2.37 -31.14
C ALA A 513 23.39 -3.78 -30.88
N THR A 514 24.57 -4.11 -31.42
CA THR A 514 25.11 -5.48 -31.42
C THR A 514 25.41 -5.94 -29.99
N ASN A 515 24.50 -6.76 -29.48
CA ASN A 515 24.57 -7.49 -28.22
C ASN A 515 23.91 -8.86 -28.46
N GLN A 516 23.92 -9.78 -27.49
CA GLN A 516 23.32 -11.11 -27.66
C GLN A 516 21.78 -11.08 -27.50
N TYR A 517 21.08 -10.42 -28.42
CA TYR A 517 19.61 -10.43 -28.49
C TYR A 517 19.10 -11.42 -29.54
N ASP A 518 17.90 -11.96 -29.35
CA ASP A 518 17.30 -12.92 -30.28
C ASP A 518 16.67 -12.25 -31.51
N TYR A 519 16.16 -11.02 -31.37
CA TYR A 519 15.68 -10.22 -32.49
C TYR A 519 15.89 -8.71 -32.25
N TYR A 520 15.80 -7.97 -33.36
CA TYR A 520 15.89 -6.52 -33.45
C TYR A 520 14.71 -6.02 -34.28
N LEU A 521 14.15 -4.89 -33.89
CA LEU A 521 13.11 -4.21 -34.65
C LEU A 521 13.38 -2.70 -34.61
N TRP A 522 13.91 -2.18 -35.70
CA TRP A 522 14.13 -0.75 -35.87
C TRP A 522 12.85 -0.03 -36.27
N ASN A 523 12.84 1.30 -36.10
CA ASN A 523 11.74 2.18 -36.50
C ASN A 523 11.43 2.18 -38.00
N ASP A 524 12.33 1.64 -38.84
CA ASP A 524 12.12 1.41 -40.28
C ASP A 524 11.61 -0.01 -40.61
N ASN A 525 11.29 -0.81 -39.59
CA ASN A 525 10.93 -2.24 -39.63
C ASN A 525 12.07 -3.19 -40.06
N SER A 526 13.33 -2.74 -40.06
CA SER A 526 14.46 -3.64 -40.28
C SER A 526 14.80 -4.46 -39.02
N SER A 527 15.48 -5.60 -39.21
CA SER A 527 15.79 -6.57 -38.15
C SER A 527 17.28 -6.89 -37.97
N GLY A 528 18.16 -6.10 -38.59
CA GLY A 528 19.61 -6.22 -38.38
C GLY A 528 20.02 -5.72 -37.00
N SER A 529 21.17 -6.19 -36.48
CA SER A 529 21.74 -5.66 -35.23
C SER A 529 22.27 -4.23 -35.34
N THR A 530 22.29 -3.68 -36.56
CA THR A 530 22.78 -2.36 -36.89
C THR A 530 21.83 -1.66 -37.85
N LEU A 531 21.72 -0.33 -37.76
CA LEU A 531 20.99 0.51 -38.70
C LEU A 531 21.91 1.58 -39.30
N THR A 532 21.87 1.76 -40.62
CA THR A 532 22.61 2.85 -41.28
C THR A 532 21.74 4.09 -41.32
N VAL A 533 22.19 5.16 -40.68
CA VAL A 533 21.52 6.46 -40.66
C VAL A 533 21.94 7.26 -41.89
N THR A 534 20.95 7.68 -42.70
CA THR A 534 21.16 8.37 -43.98
C THR A 534 20.48 9.74 -44.07
N ALA A 535 19.70 10.12 -43.06
CA ALA A 535 19.06 11.42 -42.96
C ALA A 535 18.91 11.83 -41.48
N GLU A 536 18.50 13.06 -41.24
CA GLU A 536 18.05 13.47 -39.91
C GLU A 536 16.74 12.78 -39.52
N GLY A 537 16.53 12.60 -38.22
CA GLY A 537 15.34 11.96 -37.68
C GLY A 537 15.57 11.32 -36.32
N THR A 538 14.48 10.86 -35.72
CA THR A 538 14.52 10.03 -34.51
C THR A 538 14.54 8.56 -34.91
N TYR A 539 15.56 7.86 -34.44
CA TYR A 539 15.75 6.44 -34.63
C TYR A 539 15.56 5.72 -33.31
N TYR A 540 14.99 4.52 -33.36
CA TYR A 540 14.88 3.67 -32.19
C TYR A 540 14.94 2.21 -32.60
N VAL A 541 15.45 1.38 -31.70
CA VAL A 541 15.44 -0.07 -31.84
C VAL A 541 14.74 -0.67 -30.64
N THR A 542 13.83 -1.60 -30.89
CA THR A 542 13.36 -2.54 -29.88
C THR A 542 14.16 -3.82 -30.06
N VAL A 543 14.85 -4.24 -29.00
CA VAL A 543 15.56 -5.52 -28.96
C VAL A 543 14.89 -6.43 -27.95
N GLY A 544 14.90 -7.72 -28.20
CA GLY A 544 14.33 -8.65 -27.25
C GLY A 544 14.82 -10.07 -27.37
N SER A 545 14.31 -10.88 -26.45
CA SER A 545 14.51 -12.33 -26.44
C SER A 545 13.28 -13.05 -27.01
N ASN A 546 13.47 -14.27 -27.51
CA ASN A 546 12.41 -15.20 -27.89
C ASN A 546 11.48 -15.56 -26.72
N LEU A 547 11.86 -15.17 -25.50
CA LEU A 547 11.10 -15.35 -24.26
C LEU A 547 10.23 -14.14 -23.90
N GLY A 548 10.21 -13.09 -24.74
CA GLY A 548 9.26 -11.97 -24.65
C GLY A 548 9.74 -10.73 -23.88
N CYS A 549 11.00 -10.70 -23.42
CA CYS A 549 11.56 -9.49 -22.81
C CYS A 549 12.08 -8.55 -23.88
N GLU A 550 11.49 -7.35 -23.93
CA GLU A 550 11.86 -6.29 -24.86
C GLU A 550 12.42 -5.09 -24.09
N THR A 551 13.41 -4.42 -24.67
CA THR A 551 13.81 -3.07 -24.27
C THR A 551 13.96 -2.24 -25.52
N SER A 552 13.79 -0.93 -25.39
CA SER A 552 13.99 -0.01 -26.49
C SER A 552 14.87 1.15 -26.07
N ASP A 553 15.60 1.68 -27.03
CA ASP A 553 16.36 2.89 -26.87
C ASP A 553 16.18 3.78 -28.09
N THR A 554 16.29 5.09 -27.87
CA THR A 554 15.98 6.14 -28.84
C THR A 554 17.18 7.05 -29.00
N ILE A 555 17.51 7.40 -30.23
CA ILE A 555 18.53 8.42 -30.55
C ILE A 555 17.97 9.39 -31.58
N THR A 556 18.14 10.69 -31.33
CA THR A 556 17.76 11.75 -32.26
C THR A 556 18.99 12.25 -32.99
N VAL A 557 18.89 12.30 -34.31
CA VAL A 557 19.92 12.82 -35.21
C VAL A 557 19.39 14.11 -35.83
N VAL A 558 20.05 15.23 -35.54
CA VAL A 558 19.68 16.55 -36.08
C VAL A 558 20.78 17.04 -37.01
N VAL A 559 20.41 17.54 -38.18
CA VAL A 559 21.34 18.14 -39.14
C VAL A 559 21.02 19.63 -39.29
N PRO A 560 21.70 20.53 -38.55
CA PRO A 560 21.52 21.96 -38.73
C PRO A 560 22.09 22.40 -40.09
N ASP A 561 21.37 23.29 -40.77
CA ASP A 561 21.89 23.99 -41.95
C ASP A 561 23.08 24.90 -41.59
N TYR A 562 23.90 25.29 -42.57
CA TYR A 562 24.88 26.35 -42.34
C TYR A 562 24.19 27.71 -42.19
N PRO A 563 24.69 28.60 -41.30
CA PRO A 563 24.13 29.94 -41.17
C PRO A 563 24.33 30.73 -42.46
N ASN A 564 23.24 31.13 -43.10
CA ASN A 564 23.24 32.01 -44.25
C ASN A 564 23.30 33.47 -43.77
N ILE A 565 24.50 34.04 -43.79
CA ILE A 565 24.82 35.37 -43.25
C ILE A 565 25.37 36.27 -44.36
N GLN A 566 24.89 37.51 -44.41
CA GLN A 566 25.50 38.60 -45.20
C GLN A 566 25.89 39.74 -44.26
N PHE A 567 26.85 40.58 -44.66
CA PHE A 567 27.28 41.71 -43.84
C PHE A 567 27.71 42.92 -44.67
N SER A 568 27.70 44.11 -44.06
CA SER A 568 28.05 45.39 -44.69
C SER A 568 28.79 46.31 -43.71
N TYR A 569 29.86 46.95 -44.17
CA TYR A 569 30.67 47.92 -43.41
C TYR A 569 31.52 48.79 -44.37
N PRO A 570 32.02 49.95 -43.91
CA PRO A 570 33.02 50.73 -44.65
C PRO A 570 34.42 50.09 -44.56
N ASP A 571 35.05 49.80 -45.70
CA ASP A 571 36.37 49.15 -45.77
C ASP A 571 37.53 50.07 -45.33
N THR A 572 37.32 51.38 -45.23
CA THR A 572 38.35 52.38 -44.86
C THR A 572 37.76 53.51 -44.03
N ILE A 573 38.43 53.89 -42.94
CA ILE A 573 38.04 54.98 -42.04
C ILE A 573 39.24 55.88 -41.65
N CYS A 574 38.97 57.06 -41.11
CA CYS A 574 39.99 57.89 -40.47
C CYS A 574 40.26 57.44 -39.03
N GLN A 575 41.48 57.65 -38.55
CA GLN A 575 41.83 57.35 -37.17
C GLN A 575 40.92 58.11 -36.19
N GLY A 576 40.18 57.36 -35.38
CA GLY A 576 39.25 57.91 -34.39
C GLY A 576 37.78 57.93 -34.82
N ASP A 577 37.48 57.64 -36.09
CA ASP A 577 36.10 57.53 -36.56
C ASP A 577 35.45 56.20 -36.09
N PRO A 578 34.16 56.22 -35.74
CA PRO A 578 33.42 55.00 -35.46
C PRO A 578 32.98 54.29 -36.76
N VAL A 579 33.08 52.96 -36.76
CA VAL A 579 32.55 52.08 -37.82
C VAL A 579 31.26 51.44 -37.37
N GLU A 580 30.25 51.41 -38.24
CA GLU A 580 29.08 50.54 -38.10
C GLU A 580 29.23 49.30 -39.00
N PHE A 581 29.07 48.12 -38.41
CA PHE A 581 29.07 46.81 -39.05
C PHE A 581 27.68 46.19 -38.92
N ILE A 582 27.06 45.91 -40.06
CA ILE A 582 25.70 45.40 -40.14
C ILE A 582 25.74 43.93 -40.55
N VAL A 583 25.04 43.08 -39.80
CA VAL A 583 24.90 41.64 -40.07
C VAL A 583 23.45 41.34 -40.43
N TYR A 584 23.25 40.61 -41.53
CA TYR A 584 21.98 40.12 -42.04
C TYR A 584 21.94 38.59 -41.95
N SER A 585 21.01 38.06 -41.16
CA SER A 585 20.67 36.63 -41.14
C SER A 585 19.58 36.40 -42.18
N VAL A 586 19.78 35.58 -43.21
CA VAL A 586 18.80 35.42 -44.32
C VAL A 586 18.39 33.96 -44.47
N GLY A 587 17.12 33.64 -44.26
CA GLY A 587 16.59 32.29 -44.46
C GLY A 587 17.01 31.27 -43.39
N ASN A 588 17.66 31.69 -42.31
CA ASN A 588 17.97 30.81 -41.18
C ASN A 588 16.69 30.47 -40.41
N THR A 589 16.56 29.22 -39.96
CA THR A 589 15.42 28.72 -39.17
C THR A 589 15.65 28.82 -37.67
N GLN A 590 16.89 29.02 -37.24
CA GLN A 590 17.33 29.10 -35.84
C GLN A 590 18.09 30.40 -35.59
N THR A 591 18.26 30.75 -34.31
CA THR A 591 19.12 31.88 -33.90
C THR A 591 20.59 31.57 -34.17
N VAL A 592 21.35 32.61 -34.47
CA VAL A 592 22.79 32.51 -34.73
C VAL A 592 23.54 33.26 -33.63
N SER A 593 24.65 32.70 -33.17
CA SER A 593 25.59 33.41 -32.29
C SER A 593 26.86 33.75 -33.06
N MET A 594 27.55 34.81 -32.69
CA MET A 594 28.74 35.30 -33.38
C MET A 594 29.83 35.61 -32.35
N ASN A 595 31.01 35.05 -32.53
CA ASN A 595 32.23 35.51 -31.85
C ASN A 595 33.08 36.30 -32.83
N VAL A 596 33.60 37.43 -32.36
CA VAL A 596 34.52 38.30 -33.09
C VAL A 596 35.84 38.28 -32.35
N TYR A 597 36.93 37.95 -33.05
CA TYR A 597 38.27 37.95 -32.52
C TYR A 597 39.10 39.03 -33.18
N GLN A 598 40.00 39.64 -32.39
CA GLN A 598 40.98 40.61 -32.84
C GLN A 598 42.35 40.11 -32.40
N ASN A 599 43.27 39.88 -33.35
CA ASN A 599 44.60 39.32 -33.08
C ASN A 599 44.56 38.02 -32.24
N GLY A 600 43.61 37.14 -32.52
CA GLY A 600 43.40 35.87 -31.80
C GLY A 600 42.75 35.98 -30.41
N ASN A 601 42.43 37.19 -29.93
CA ASN A 601 41.71 37.38 -28.67
C ASN A 601 40.23 37.66 -28.93
N LEU A 602 39.33 37.09 -28.13
CA LEU A 602 37.90 37.36 -28.22
C LEU A 602 37.63 38.84 -27.93
N PHE A 603 37.19 39.58 -28.94
CA PHE A 603 36.86 40.99 -28.89
C PHE A 603 35.39 41.20 -28.49
N MET A 604 34.47 40.44 -29.10
CA MET A 604 33.04 40.53 -28.86
C MET A 604 32.40 39.16 -29.01
N SER A 605 31.38 38.87 -28.21
CA SER A 605 30.51 37.72 -28.38
C SER A 605 29.06 38.20 -28.41
N VAL A 606 28.29 37.72 -29.38
CA VAL A 606 26.89 38.08 -29.56
C VAL A 606 26.06 36.82 -29.64
N ASN A 607 25.04 36.75 -28.80
CA ASN A 607 24.09 35.64 -28.79
C ASN A 607 22.76 36.08 -29.39
N ASP A 608 21.95 35.12 -29.85
CA ASP A 608 20.56 35.32 -30.25
C ASP A 608 20.30 36.27 -31.44
N ILE A 609 21.19 36.29 -32.43
CA ILE A 609 20.93 36.96 -33.71
C ILE A 609 19.72 36.26 -34.34
N GLN A 610 18.61 37.00 -34.44
CA GLN A 610 17.32 36.43 -34.83
C GLN A 610 17.34 35.89 -36.26
N PRO A 611 16.61 34.79 -36.54
CA PRO A 611 16.38 34.34 -37.91
C PRO A 611 15.66 35.42 -38.72
N ASN A 612 16.24 35.83 -39.85
CA ASN A 612 15.78 36.98 -40.67
C ASN A 612 15.99 38.37 -40.02
N GLY A 613 16.87 38.48 -39.03
CA GLY A 613 17.19 39.72 -38.33
C GLY A 613 18.30 40.55 -38.98
N VAL A 614 18.28 41.85 -38.70
CA VAL A 614 19.38 42.79 -38.96
C VAL A 614 19.95 43.22 -37.62
N SER A 615 21.26 43.19 -37.46
CA SER A 615 21.93 43.62 -36.24
C SER A 615 23.12 44.51 -36.57
N ASN A 616 23.23 45.62 -35.84
CA ASN A 616 24.27 46.62 -36.06
C ASN A 616 25.23 46.60 -34.87
N TYR A 617 26.52 46.63 -35.17
CA TYR A 617 27.61 46.63 -34.20
C TYR A 617 28.55 47.78 -34.51
N HIS A 618 29.22 48.30 -33.48
CA HIS A 618 30.15 49.40 -33.65
C HIS A 618 31.59 48.98 -33.32
N PHE A 619 32.52 49.33 -34.20
CA PHE A 619 33.96 49.11 -34.04
C PHE A 619 34.69 50.46 -34.09
N ASN A 620 35.72 50.64 -33.25
CA ASN A 620 36.54 51.86 -33.25
C ASN A 620 38.04 51.50 -33.37
N PRO A 621 38.50 50.89 -34.48
CA PRO A 621 39.90 50.51 -34.62
C PRO A 621 40.79 51.75 -34.71
N SER A 622 41.89 51.78 -33.94
CA SER A 622 42.88 52.88 -33.99
C SER A 622 44.01 52.64 -35.00
N VAL A 623 44.10 51.42 -35.53
CA VAL A 623 45.03 50.99 -36.59
C VAL A 623 44.33 49.99 -37.50
N THR A 624 44.82 49.81 -38.73
CA THR A 624 44.29 48.78 -39.64
C THR A 624 44.28 47.43 -38.95
N THR A 625 43.10 46.82 -38.86
CA THR A 625 42.84 45.64 -38.04
C THR A 625 42.04 44.62 -38.82
N GLU A 626 42.48 43.36 -38.79
CA GLU A 626 41.70 42.20 -39.22
C GLU A 626 40.92 41.63 -38.03
N TYR A 627 39.64 41.36 -38.27
CA TYR A 627 38.74 40.69 -37.33
C TYR A 627 38.36 39.32 -37.89
N GLU A 628 38.54 38.28 -37.08
CA GLU A 628 38.07 36.93 -37.38
C GLU A 628 36.68 36.74 -36.77
N LEU A 629 35.76 36.20 -37.55
CA LEU A 629 34.35 36.05 -37.21
C LEU A 629 33.98 34.58 -37.25
N GLN A 630 33.39 34.09 -36.16
CA GLN A 630 32.88 32.73 -36.06
C GLN A 630 31.38 32.77 -35.80
N PHE A 631 30.58 32.21 -36.71
CA PHE A 631 29.14 32.11 -36.56
C PHE A 631 28.71 30.70 -36.16
N PHE A 632 27.87 30.61 -35.14
CA PHE A 632 27.39 29.36 -34.56
C PHE A 632 25.87 29.28 -34.68
N MET A 633 25.36 28.32 -35.43
CA MET A 633 23.96 27.86 -35.26
C MET A 633 23.87 26.78 -34.19
N HIS A 634 24.93 26.01 -34.03
CA HIS A 634 25.13 25.02 -32.98
C HIS A 634 26.61 25.06 -32.57
N PRO A 635 26.99 24.78 -31.31
CA PRO A 635 28.39 24.79 -30.87
C PRO A 635 29.37 23.96 -31.72
N HIS A 636 28.86 22.97 -32.46
CA HIS A 636 29.64 22.10 -33.32
C HIS A 636 29.55 22.44 -34.82
N CYS A 637 28.69 23.38 -35.23
CA CYS A 637 28.52 23.81 -36.62
C CYS A 637 28.87 25.29 -36.73
N VAL A 638 30.12 25.54 -37.15
CA VAL A 638 30.74 26.87 -37.15
C VAL A 638 31.04 27.30 -38.58
N LEU A 639 30.65 28.52 -38.92
CA LEU A 639 31.08 29.20 -40.14
C LEU A 639 32.13 30.25 -39.76
N ASP A 640 33.35 30.07 -40.24
CA ASP A 640 34.45 31.01 -40.04
C ASP A 640 34.59 31.95 -41.25
N THR A 641 34.82 33.23 -40.98
CA THR A 641 35.15 34.26 -42.00
C THR A 641 36.04 35.35 -41.38
N SER A 642 36.64 36.22 -42.18
CA SER A 642 37.37 37.38 -41.67
C SER A 642 36.99 38.65 -42.43
N LEU A 643 37.18 39.80 -41.77
CA LEU A 643 37.06 41.12 -42.39
C LEU A 643 38.23 42.00 -41.98
N THR A 644 38.58 42.99 -42.82
CA THR A 644 39.65 43.94 -42.55
C THR A 644 39.12 45.37 -42.64
N ILE A 645 39.34 46.17 -41.59
CA ILE A 645 39.02 47.60 -41.56
C ILE A 645 40.34 48.37 -41.67
N ASN A 646 40.50 49.16 -42.74
CA ASN A 646 41.68 49.99 -42.95
C ASN A 646 41.56 51.33 -42.22
N VAL A 647 42.57 51.71 -41.43
CA VAL A 647 42.59 53.00 -40.70
C VAL A 647 43.63 53.93 -41.31
N LEU A 648 43.18 55.08 -41.79
CA LEU A 648 44.04 56.14 -42.32
C LEU A 648 44.52 57.04 -41.20
N VAL A 649 45.84 57.16 -41.08
CA VAL A 649 46.53 58.04 -40.12
C VAL A 649 47.12 59.22 -40.86
N LEU A 650 46.71 60.43 -40.48
CA LEU A 650 47.32 61.66 -40.97
C LEU A 650 48.65 61.91 -40.24
N ALA A 651 49.63 62.49 -40.94
CA ALA A 651 50.87 62.96 -40.33
C ALA A 651 50.57 64.02 -39.24
N PRO A 652 51.38 64.16 -38.19
CA PRO A 652 51.15 65.15 -37.14
C PRO A 652 51.29 66.59 -37.67
N LEU A 653 50.30 67.43 -37.40
CA LEU A 653 50.29 68.87 -37.70
C LEU A 653 50.80 69.65 -36.48
N ASN A 654 51.72 70.60 -36.69
CA ASN A 654 52.25 71.48 -35.64
C ASN A 654 52.67 72.84 -36.22
N LEU A 655 52.00 73.92 -35.81
CA LEU A 655 52.23 75.32 -36.19
C LEU A 655 53.25 76.03 -35.29
N GLY A 656 53.73 75.37 -34.23
CA GLY A 656 54.71 75.91 -33.28
C GLY A 656 54.11 76.29 -31.92
N ASN A 657 54.93 76.89 -31.06
CA ASN A 657 54.53 77.33 -29.73
C ASN A 657 54.06 78.79 -29.74
N ASP A 658 53.14 79.13 -28.84
CA ASP A 658 52.69 80.51 -28.61
C ASP A 658 53.88 81.48 -28.48
N THR A 659 53.79 82.60 -29.19
CA THR A 659 54.93 83.52 -29.39
C THR A 659 54.60 84.92 -28.89
N VAL A 660 55.51 85.52 -28.11
CA VAL A 660 55.43 86.91 -27.64
C VAL A 660 56.54 87.73 -28.28
N ILE A 661 56.20 88.84 -28.94
CA ILE A 661 57.13 89.67 -29.73
C ILE A 661 57.01 91.14 -29.29
N CYS A 662 58.10 91.90 -29.26
CA CYS A 662 58.03 93.34 -29.01
C CYS A 662 57.73 94.11 -30.30
N GLU A 663 56.99 95.21 -30.21
CA GLU A 663 56.51 95.98 -31.37
C GLU A 663 57.65 96.39 -32.32
N ASP A 664 58.79 96.80 -31.76
CA ASP A 664 59.97 97.22 -32.54
C ASP A 664 60.70 96.06 -33.24
N ASP A 665 60.47 94.81 -32.81
CA ASP A 665 61.05 93.59 -33.36
C ASP A 665 60.06 92.78 -34.19
N PHE A 666 58.80 93.22 -34.30
CA PHE A 666 57.78 92.50 -35.07
C PHE A 666 58.05 92.59 -36.57
N VAL A 667 58.28 91.44 -37.19
CA VAL A 667 58.36 91.25 -38.64
C VAL A 667 57.36 90.19 -39.02
N GLU A 668 56.62 90.40 -40.10
CA GLU A 668 55.71 89.39 -40.65
C GLU A 668 56.46 88.08 -40.93
N PHE A 669 55.90 86.96 -40.49
CA PHE A 669 56.47 85.63 -40.68
C PHE A 669 55.41 84.65 -41.17
N GLU A 670 55.83 83.59 -41.85
CA GLU A 670 54.92 82.57 -42.37
C GLU A 670 54.81 81.38 -41.42
N LEU A 671 53.58 80.96 -41.15
CA LEU A 671 53.26 79.63 -40.64
C LEU A 671 53.19 78.66 -41.82
N ASP A 672 53.78 77.48 -41.66
CA ASP A 672 53.75 76.41 -42.67
C ASP A 672 53.06 75.18 -42.08
N ALA A 673 51.90 74.82 -42.63
CA ALA A 673 51.15 73.62 -42.23
C ALA A 673 51.72 72.32 -42.84
N THR A 674 52.91 72.38 -43.47
CA THR A 674 53.59 71.32 -44.21
C THR A 674 52.86 70.89 -45.48
N ASN A 675 53.56 70.26 -46.44
CA ASN A 675 52.98 69.82 -47.72
C ASN A 675 52.42 68.38 -47.68
N LEU A 676 52.11 67.86 -46.49
CA LEU A 676 51.73 66.46 -46.28
C LEU A 676 50.22 66.19 -46.42
N TYR A 677 49.42 67.22 -46.69
CA TYR A 677 47.96 67.15 -46.75
C TYR A 677 47.42 67.62 -48.10
N ASP A 678 46.22 67.15 -48.47
CA ASP A 678 45.61 67.45 -49.77
C ASP A 678 44.85 68.79 -49.76
N ASN A 679 44.28 69.18 -48.61
CA ASN A 679 43.55 70.44 -48.45
C ASN A 679 43.93 71.16 -47.15
N TYR A 680 43.83 72.50 -47.17
CA TYR A 680 44.14 73.40 -46.07
C TYR A 680 42.99 74.41 -45.92
N LEU A 681 42.62 74.75 -44.69
CA LEU A 681 41.61 75.76 -44.38
C LEU A 681 42.02 76.53 -43.12
N TRP A 682 42.46 77.77 -43.32
CA TRP A 682 42.84 78.66 -42.21
C TRP A 682 41.61 79.34 -41.59
N HIS A 683 41.81 79.90 -40.40
CA HIS A 683 40.79 80.64 -39.64
C HIS A 683 40.13 81.80 -40.41
N ASP A 684 40.77 82.33 -41.46
CA ASP A 684 40.24 83.38 -42.34
C ASP A 684 39.59 82.83 -43.64
N TYR A 685 39.41 81.51 -43.73
CA TYR A 685 38.92 80.76 -44.89
C TYR A 685 39.88 80.68 -46.09
N SER A 686 41.13 81.11 -45.96
CA SER A 686 42.14 80.88 -46.99
C SER A 686 42.57 79.40 -47.02
N THR A 687 43.07 78.96 -48.18
CA THR A 687 43.34 77.53 -48.44
C THR A 687 44.78 77.23 -48.90
N SER A 688 45.69 78.18 -48.70
CA SER A 688 47.11 78.00 -49.00
C SER A 688 47.80 77.13 -47.94
N GLN A 689 48.89 76.45 -48.30
CA GLN A 689 49.68 75.64 -47.36
C GLN A 689 50.30 76.51 -46.25
N THR A 690 50.70 77.73 -46.60
CA THR A 690 51.30 78.70 -45.68
C THR A 690 50.32 79.82 -45.35
N PHE A 691 50.55 80.47 -44.21
CA PHE A 691 49.79 81.64 -43.77
C PHE A 691 50.70 82.71 -43.19
N THR A 692 50.58 83.94 -43.66
CA THR A 692 51.40 85.06 -43.17
C THR A 692 50.79 85.67 -41.92
N VAL A 693 51.54 85.68 -40.82
CA VAL A 693 51.20 86.36 -39.56
C VAL A 693 51.50 87.85 -39.71
N THR A 694 50.46 88.67 -39.64
CA THR A 694 50.53 90.13 -39.88
C THR A 694 50.29 90.96 -38.61
N GLY A 695 49.99 90.32 -37.47
CA GLY A 695 49.82 91.02 -36.22
C GLY A 695 49.54 90.09 -35.04
N GLU A 696 49.07 90.67 -33.94
CA GLU A 696 48.61 89.94 -32.77
C GLU A 696 47.31 89.18 -33.08
N GLY A 697 47.20 87.94 -32.60
CA GLY A 697 45.98 87.15 -32.76
C GLY A 697 46.15 85.65 -32.55
N ASP A 698 45.02 84.97 -32.72
CA ASP A 698 44.91 83.53 -32.72
C ASP A 698 44.85 83.01 -34.15
N TYR A 699 45.83 82.22 -34.55
CA TYR A 699 45.94 81.62 -35.88
C TYR A 699 45.63 80.12 -35.79
N SER A 700 44.74 79.61 -36.64
CA SER A 700 44.46 78.16 -36.70
C SER A 700 44.30 77.65 -38.12
N VAL A 701 44.64 76.38 -38.34
CA VAL A 701 44.45 75.67 -39.62
C VAL A 701 43.74 74.33 -39.40
N VAL A 702 42.90 73.96 -40.37
CA VAL A 702 42.37 72.61 -40.55
C VAL A 702 43.01 72.04 -41.80
N VAL A 703 43.61 70.86 -41.71
CA VAL A 703 44.19 70.15 -42.86
C VAL A 703 43.45 68.85 -43.10
N SER A 704 43.29 68.43 -44.36
CA SER A 704 42.62 67.17 -44.68
C SER A 704 43.24 66.42 -45.86
N ASN A 705 42.98 65.12 -45.95
CA ASN A 705 43.33 64.30 -47.12
C ASN A 705 42.14 64.10 -48.08
N HIS A 706 42.39 63.47 -49.22
CA HIS A 706 41.40 63.14 -50.25
C HIS A 706 40.32 62.16 -49.76
N PHE A 707 40.57 61.46 -48.65
CA PHE A 707 39.62 60.56 -48.00
C PHE A 707 38.75 61.25 -46.94
N GLY A 708 38.97 62.55 -46.67
CA GLY A 708 38.16 63.36 -45.76
C GLY A 708 38.61 63.37 -44.30
N CYS A 709 39.77 62.80 -43.95
CA CYS A 709 40.31 62.86 -42.59
C CYS A 709 40.79 64.28 -42.28
N GLU A 710 40.52 64.82 -41.08
CA GLU A 710 40.91 66.19 -40.69
C GLU A 710 41.84 66.24 -39.46
N LEU A 711 42.80 67.17 -39.44
CA LEU A 711 43.55 67.59 -38.26
C LEU A 711 43.46 69.09 -38.07
N ARG A 712 43.64 69.56 -36.82
CA ARG A 712 43.54 70.98 -36.46
C ARG A 712 44.69 71.38 -35.55
N ASP A 713 45.19 72.58 -35.73
CA ASP A 713 46.17 73.17 -34.81
C ASP A 713 46.00 74.69 -34.69
N LYS A 714 46.47 75.26 -33.57
CA LYS A 714 46.31 76.68 -33.20
C LYS A 714 47.59 77.24 -32.57
N LEU A 715 47.92 78.47 -32.95
CA LEU A 715 49.02 79.28 -32.42
C LEU A 715 48.51 80.65 -31.97
N ASN A 716 48.91 81.11 -30.78
CA ASN A 716 48.68 82.50 -30.33
C ASN A 716 49.95 83.37 -30.52
N VAL A 717 49.77 84.57 -31.04
CA VAL A 717 50.83 85.58 -31.20
C VAL A 717 50.44 86.84 -30.43
N HIS A 718 51.29 87.31 -29.52
CA HIS A 718 51.05 88.50 -28.67
C HIS A 718 52.17 89.56 -28.84
N ILE A 719 51.81 90.85 -28.95
CA ILE A 719 52.76 91.95 -29.24
C ILE A 719 52.81 92.99 -28.09
N LEU A 720 54.01 93.35 -27.60
CA LEU A 720 54.23 94.28 -26.47
C LEU A 720 54.79 95.66 -26.89
N LEU A 721 54.41 96.76 -26.21
CA LEU A 721 54.84 98.15 -26.49
C LEU A 721 56.09 98.60 -25.66
N PRO A 722 56.98 99.50 -26.16
CA PRO A 722 58.24 99.94 -25.49
C PRO A 722 58.08 100.80 -24.20
N PRO A 723 59.11 100.93 -23.31
CA PRO A 723 60.50 100.49 -23.46
C PRO A 723 60.81 99.12 -22.83
N CYS A 724 61.71 98.38 -23.47
CA CYS A 724 62.11 97.03 -23.08
C CYS A 724 63.65 96.99 -22.84
N TYR A 725 64.12 97.04 -21.59
CA TYR A 725 65.54 96.88 -21.19
C TYR A 725 65.68 96.28 -19.78
N CYS A 726 66.87 95.71 -19.47
CA CYS A 726 67.19 95.05 -18.19
C CYS A 726 68.14 95.90 -17.30
N ASP A 727 67.69 96.36 -16.13
CA ASP A 727 68.46 97.16 -15.18
C ASP A 727 69.19 96.29 -14.12
N ILE A 728 70.37 96.74 -13.65
CA ILE A 728 71.08 96.19 -12.47
C ILE A 728 71.01 97.18 -11.30
N TYR A 729 70.62 96.67 -10.13
CA TYR A 729 70.57 97.39 -8.86
C TYR A 729 71.52 96.74 -7.85
N ALA A 730 72.43 97.53 -7.29
CA ALA A 730 73.36 97.07 -6.26
C ALA A 730 73.55 98.14 -5.20
N TYR A 731 73.49 97.74 -3.93
CA TYR A 731 73.70 98.65 -2.79
C TYR A 731 75.20 98.94 -2.61
N ASN A 732 75.57 100.21 -2.45
CA ASN A 732 76.97 100.63 -2.40
C ASN A 732 77.61 100.57 -1.00
N VAL A 733 76.89 100.06 0.01
CA VAL A 733 77.37 99.88 1.39
C VAL A 733 76.77 98.60 1.96
N PHE A 734 77.61 97.74 2.54
CA PHE A 734 77.14 96.59 3.32
C PHE A 734 77.94 96.38 4.61
N THR A 735 77.33 95.72 5.59
CA THR A 735 77.80 95.63 6.98
C THR A 735 77.96 94.16 7.41
N PRO A 736 78.98 93.43 6.91
CA PRO A 736 79.18 92.00 7.19
C PRO A 736 79.66 91.77 8.62
N ASN A 737 78.74 91.84 9.59
CA ASN A 737 78.96 91.71 11.04
C ASN A 737 78.28 90.45 11.64
N GLY A 738 77.50 89.71 10.84
CA GLY A 738 76.82 88.46 11.20
C GLY A 738 75.49 88.63 11.93
N ASP A 739 74.86 89.82 11.88
CA ASP A 739 73.54 90.08 12.47
C ASP A 739 72.35 89.67 11.57
N ASN A 740 72.65 89.11 10.39
CA ASN A 740 71.78 88.75 9.27
C ASN A 740 71.12 89.94 8.56
N VAL A 741 71.60 91.16 8.78
CA VAL A 741 71.13 92.38 8.13
C VAL A 741 72.26 92.98 7.31
N ASN A 742 72.08 93.00 5.98
CA ASN A 742 73.05 93.59 5.06
C ASN A 742 74.46 92.97 5.18
N ASP A 743 74.51 91.66 5.50
CA ASP A 743 75.75 90.89 5.65
C ASP A 743 76.34 90.39 4.33
N LEU A 744 75.53 90.37 3.27
CA LEU A 744 75.89 89.90 1.95
C LEU A 744 75.79 91.04 0.95
N PHE A 745 76.80 91.19 0.12
CA PHE A 745 76.72 92.06 -1.04
C PHE A 745 75.99 91.32 -2.18
N ILE A 746 74.78 91.81 -2.48
CA ILE A 746 73.86 91.23 -3.46
C ILE A 746 73.69 92.20 -4.64
N ILE A 747 73.62 91.64 -5.84
CA ILE A 747 73.31 92.35 -7.08
C ILE A 747 71.99 91.84 -7.62
N GLU A 748 70.99 92.72 -7.68
CA GLU A 748 69.66 92.44 -8.20
C GLU A 748 69.54 92.90 -9.66
N THR A 749 68.71 92.20 -10.43
CA THR A 749 68.47 92.51 -11.84
C THR A 749 66.97 92.52 -12.11
N SER A 750 66.49 93.40 -12.99
CA SER A 750 65.07 93.51 -13.32
C SER A 750 64.53 92.31 -14.11
N GLU A 751 65.43 91.54 -14.73
CA GLU A 751 65.12 90.31 -15.49
C GLU A 751 66.18 89.23 -15.26
N ASP A 752 65.91 88.03 -15.77
CA ASP A 752 66.84 86.91 -15.73
C ASP A 752 68.02 87.11 -16.69
N ILE A 753 69.23 86.96 -16.16
CA ILE A 753 70.49 87.04 -16.91
C ILE A 753 71.07 85.63 -17.08
N PHE A 754 71.58 85.32 -18.27
CA PHE A 754 72.15 84.00 -18.58
C PHE A 754 73.69 83.99 -18.63
N TYR A 755 74.32 85.16 -18.47
CA TYR A 755 75.76 85.29 -18.23
C TYR A 755 75.98 86.32 -17.12
N TYR A 756 76.88 86.01 -16.18
CA TYR A 756 77.21 86.84 -15.03
C TYR A 756 78.69 86.61 -14.66
N ASP A 757 79.46 87.68 -14.46
CA ASP A 757 80.84 87.64 -13.94
C ASP A 757 81.07 88.87 -13.05
N LEU A 758 80.99 88.67 -11.74
CA LEU A 758 81.25 89.69 -10.72
C LEU A 758 82.69 89.55 -10.22
N ASN A 759 83.42 90.66 -10.21
CA ASN A 759 84.76 90.76 -9.63
C ASN A 759 84.81 91.90 -8.63
N ILE A 760 85.37 91.68 -7.45
CA ILE A 760 85.54 92.68 -6.39
C ILE A 760 87.02 92.84 -6.08
N TYR A 761 87.48 94.07 -5.92
CA TYR A 761 88.88 94.46 -5.74
C TYR A 761 89.06 95.31 -4.49
N ASP A 762 90.20 95.15 -3.81
CA ASP A 762 90.61 96.05 -2.73
C ASP A 762 91.08 97.41 -3.27
N ARG A 763 91.34 98.37 -2.36
CA ARG A 763 91.80 99.72 -2.70
C ARG A 763 93.14 99.78 -3.48
N TRP A 764 93.88 98.68 -3.53
CA TRP A 764 95.15 98.57 -4.25
C TRP A 764 94.98 97.87 -5.61
N GLY A 765 93.75 97.54 -6.00
CA GLY A 765 93.43 96.87 -7.26
C GLY A 765 93.63 95.35 -7.23
N LYS A 766 93.89 94.75 -6.07
CA LYS A 766 94.00 93.29 -5.94
C LYS A 766 92.59 92.69 -5.88
N ARG A 767 92.28 91.73 -6.75
CA ARG A 767 90.99 91.02 -6.72
C ARG A 767 90.86 90.19 -5.44
N VAL A 768 89.78 90.41 -4.71
CA VAL A 768 89.49 89.77 -3.42
C VAL A 768 88.33 88.78 -3.50
N PHE A 769 87.40 88.97 -4.44
CA PHE A 769 86.29 88.05 -4.70
C PHE A 769 86.00 87.98 -6.20
N LYS A 770 85.60 86.79 -6.68
CA LYS A 770 85.10 86.57 -8.03
C LYS A 770 84.04 85.49 -7.99
N THR A 771 82.95 85.70 -8.71
CA THR A 771 82.00 84.63 -9.03
C THR A 771 81.42 84.80 -10.43
N ASN A 772 81.05 83.69 -11.05
CA ASN A 772 80.22 83.64 -12.24
C ASN A 772 78.82 83.05 -11.97
N ASP A 773 78.52 82.73 -10.71
CA ASP A 773 77.21 82.28 -10.27
C ASP A 773 76.49 83.44 -9.56
N LYS A 774 75.33 83.83 -10.08
CA LYS A 774 74.50 84.90 -9.50
C LYS A 774 74.02 84.56 -8.08
N LYS A 775 73.99 83.28 -7.70
CA LYS A 775 73.58 82.83 -6.37
C LYS A 775 74.72 82.86 -5.34
N GLU A 776 75.95 83.09 -5.77
CA GLU A 776 77.08 83.28 -4.87
C GLU A 776 77.26 84.76 -4.53
N PHE A 777 77.10 85.10 -3.26
CA PHE A 777 77.24 86.46 -2.76
C PHE A 777 78.56 86.65 -2.04
N TRP A 778 79.07 87.88 -2.00
CA TRP A 778 80.24 88.18 -1.19
C TRP A 778 79.83 88.52 0.24
N ASP A 779 80.35 87.77 1.19
CA ASP A 779 80.11 87.90 2.63
C ASP A 779 81.10 88.84 3.34
N GLY A 780 81.93 89.56 2.59
CA GLY A 780 82.95 90.44 3.14
C GLY A 780 84.17 89.71 3.73
N ASN A 781 84.36 88.43 3.46
CA ASN A 781 85.57 87.69 3.82
C ASN A 781 86.55 87.54 2.64
N ILE A 782 87.84 87.48 2.93
CA ILE A 782 88.93 87.22 1.98
C ILE A 782 89.70 86.01 2.49
N ASN A 783 89.62 84.88 1.78
CA ASN A 783 90.21 83.61 2.19
C ASN A 783 89.81 83.19 3.62
N GLY A 784 88.53 83.39 3.98
CA GLY A 784 87.97 83.03 5.29
C GLY A 784 88.30 83.98 6.44
N ASN A 785 89.01 85.09 6.19
CA ASN A 785 89.24 86.14 7.19
C ASN A 785 88.43 87.40 6.83
N PRO A 786 87.89 88.15 7.80
CA PRO A 786 87.18 89.41 7.52
C PRO A 786 88.03 90.40 6.72
N ALA A 787 87.50 90.89 5.60
CA ALA A 787 88.10 91.96 4.81
C ALA A 787 88.24 93.23 5.68
N SER A 788 89.25 94.07 5.51
CA SER A 788 89.35 95.32 6.29
C SER A 788 88.21 96.28 5.96
N ASP A 789 87.72 97.04 6.94
CA ASP A 789 86.70 98.07 6.70
C ASP A 789 87.27 99.16 5.78
N GLY A 790 86.45 99.63 4.83
CA GLY A 790 86.89 100.58 3.81
C GLY A 790 86.21 100.36 2.46
N VAL A 791 86.72 101.08 1.46
CA VAL A 791 86.17 101.08 0.09
C VAL A 791 86.82 100.00 -0.76
N TYR A 792 85.96 99.22 -1.41
CA TYR A 792 86.24 98.22 -2.42
C TYR A 792 85.59 98.66 -3.74
N PHE A 793 86.04 98.08 -4.84
CA PHE A 793 85.49 98.36 -6.17
C PHE A 793 85.02 97.06 -6.78
N TYR A 794 83.91 97.11 -7.52
CA TYR A 794 83.41 95.93 -8.21
C TYR A 794 83.08 96.23 -9.67
N THR A 795 83.22 95.20 -10.48
CA THR A 795 82.85 95.17 -11.90
C THR A 795 81.97 93.95 -12.14
N VAL A 796 80.83 94.14 -12.81
CA VAL A 796 79.93 93.08 -13.25
C VAL A 796 79.85 93.09 -14.77
N TYR A 797 80.13 91.93 -15.36
CA TYR A 797 79.82 91.67 -16.76
C TYR A 797 78.58 90.77 -16.84
N TYR A 798 77.61 91.12 -17.69
CA TYR A 798 76.37 90.34 -17.80
C TYR A 798 75.79 90.32 -19.22
N LYS A 799 74.98 89.29 -19.51
CA LYS A 799 74.15 89.18 -20.72
C LYS A 799 72.70 88.86 -20.32
N CYS A 800 71.76 89.57 -20.92
CA CYS A 800 70.32 89.38 -20.76
C CYS A 800 69.69 88.95 -22.09
N THR A 801 68.56 88.24 -21.99
CA THR A 801 67.86 87.65 -23.14
C THR A 801 67.17 88.67 -24.04
N TYR A 802 67.14 89.94 -23.63
CA TYR A 802 66.49 91.01 -24.34
C TYR A 802 67.48 92.06 -24.85
N GLY A 803 67.34 92.52 -26.11
CA GLY A 803 68.15 93.60 -26.71
C GLY A 803 68.86 93.30 -28.04
N GLY A 804 68.33 92.41 -28.89
CA GLY A 804 68.75 92.26 -30.30
C GLY A 804 70.18 91.74 -30.56
N ASN A 805 70.97 91.52 -29.52
CA ASN A 805 72.25 90.81 -29.61
C ASN A 805 72.54 90.09 -28.28
N PRO A 806 72.08 88.83 -28.11
CA PRO A 806 72.31 88.03 -26.90
C PRO A 806 73.81 87.80 -26.63
N ASP A 807 74.69 88.13 -27.57
CA ASP A 807 76.14 88.02 -27.37
C ASP A 807 76.83 89.28 -26.85
N LYS A 808 76.12 90.41 -26.76
CA LYS A 808 76.70 91.66 -26.24
C LYS A 808 76.88 91.58 -24.73
N ILE A 809 78.12 91.63 -24.26
CA ILE A 809 78.44 91.73 -22.83
C ILE A 809 78.27 93.18 -22.39
N HIS A 810 77.43 93.39 -21.38
CA HIS A 810 77.28 94.67 -20.69
C HIS A 810 78.25 94.74 -19.51
N GLU A 811 78.83 95.90 -19.25
CA GLU A 811 79.76 96.15 -18.14
C GLU A 811 79.19 97.22 -17.21
N TYR A 812 79.10 96.90 -15.93
CA TYR A 812 78.76 97.84 -14.86
C TYR A 812 79.87 97.85 -13.82
N HIS A 813 80.30 99.03 -13.38
CA HIS A 813 81.30 99.15 -12.32
C HIS A 813 80.92 100.24 -11.33
N SER A 814 81.17 99.99 -10.05
CA SER A 814 80.91 100.94 -8.97
C SER A 814 81.79 100.64 -7.77
N SER A 815 81.67 101.46 -6.72
CA SER A 815 82.33 101.26 -5.44
C SER A 815 81.38 100.68 -4.41
N LEU A 816 81.90 99.81 -3.55
CA LEU A 816 81.22 99.21 -2.41
C LEU A 816 82.00 99.54 -1.14
N THR A 817 81.33 100.00 -0.09
CA THR A 817 81.98 100.28 1.20
C THR A 817 81.60 99.23 2.23
N ILE A 818 82.61 98.63 2.87
CA ILE A 818 82.42 97.81 4.07
C ILE A 818 82.51 98.72 5.29
N ILE A 819 81.48 98.68 6.13
CA ILE A 819 81.43 99.34 7.44
C ILE A 819 81.08 98.25 8.45
N ARG A 820 81.87 98.07 9.52
CA ARG A 820 81.54 97.14 10.60
C ARG A 820 81.54 97.85 11.95
#